data_AF-B5HZB1-F1
#
_entry.id   AF-B5HZB1-F1
#
_cell.length_a   1.000
_cell.length_b   1.000
_cell.length_c   1.000
_cell.angle_alpha   90.00
_cell.angle_beta   90.00
_cell.angle_gamma   90.00
#
_symmetry.space_group_name_H-M   'P 1'
#
loop_
_entity.id
_entity.type
_entity.pdbx_description
1 polymer ?
#
loop_
_entity_poly.entity_id
_entity_poly.type
_entity_poly.pdbx_seq_one_letter_code
_entity_poly.pdbx_strand_id
1 'polypeptide(L)'
;MTTRTKIPRTEGEEMSTATPTRAPHSDVPAGHKPAEGRVGAGLFDAKQLLRSLPDAFRKLDPRVLVKSPVMFVVWIGSVLTTVFSFKDPGDWFGWAISAWLWLTVVFANLAEAVAEGRGKAQADTLRKAKTGTVARRLVADSEERVSGTELKIGDLVVCEAGDIIPGDGDVVEGVASVDESAITGESAPVIRESGGDRSAVTGGTKVLSDRVVIKITTKPGETFIDRMINLVEGAARQKTPNEIALNILLASLTIVFLLAVATLPPFADYAGTPLTMVVLVALLVCLIPTTIGALLSAIGIAGMDRLVQRNVLAMSGRAVEAAGDVSTLLLDKTGTITLGNRQASEFVPVSGTTEADLADAAQLSSLADETPEGRSVVVLAKERYGLRERHQGELTGAEWIAFTAQTRMSGVDVDGRKVRKGAAGSVVAWVREQGGEVSEDAGPLTDRISEAGGTPLLVAVEDTEGARVLGVIHLKDVVKEGMRERFDELRRMGIRTVMITGDNPLTAKAIAEEAGVDDFLAEATPEDKMALIRREQAGGKLVAMTGDGTNDAPALAQADVGVAMNTGTSAAKEAGNMVDLDSDPTKLIEIVEIGKQLLITRGALTTFSIANDVAKYFAIIPALFAAVYPGLDKLNIMGLSSPDSAILSAVIFNALIIIALVPLALRGVQYRPVSADRMLRRNLGIYGLGGLVAPFIGIKIIDLLISLIPGIG
;
A
#
# COMPACT_ATOMS: atom_id res chain seq x y z
N MET A 1 6.79 -62.94 -14.37
CA MET A 1 7.72 -63.87 -13.68
C MET A 1 7.39 -63.81 -12.19
N THR A 2 6.92 -64.93 -11.64
CA THR A 2 6.86 -65.32 -10.21
C THR A 2 6.13 -64.42 -9.20
N THR A 3 4.82 -64.61 -9.19
CA THR A 3 3.89 -64.92 -8.09
C THR A 3 4.45 -65.59 -6.81
N ARG A 4 3.93 -65.21 -5.62
CA ARG A 4 3.30 -66.04 -4.52
C ARG A 4 3.61 -65.53 -3.09
N THR A 5 2.59 -65.10 -2.30
CA THR A 5 1.88 -65.78 -1.14
C THR A 5 2.79 -66.14 0.07
N LYS A 6 2.47 -66.03 1.37
CA LYS A 6 1.29 -66.07 2.29
C LYS A 6 1.77 -65.53 3.68
N ILE A 7 1.04 -64.72 4.49
CA ILE A 7 0.12 -65.03 5.65
C ILE A 7 0.76 -65.93 6.75
N PRO A 8 0.58 -65.77 8.11
CA PRO A 8 -0.56 -65.22 8.88
C PRO A 8 -0.31 -64.34 10.16
N ARG A 9 -1.45 -63.94 10.75
CA ARG A 9 -1.81 -63.23 12.01
C ARG A 9 -1.46 -63.93 13.35
N THR A 10 -1.42 -63.11 14.41
CA THR A 10 -1.90 -63.32 15.82
C THR A 10 -2.03 -61.91 16.45
N GLU A 11 -3.19 -61.31 16.78
CA GLU A 11 -4.16 -61.48 17.90
C GLU A 11 -3.65 -61.18 19.34
N GLY A 12 -4.38 -60.30 20.06
CA GLY A 12 -4.30 -59.99 21.51
C GLY A 12 -4.03 -58.49 21.83
N GLU A 13 -5.03 -57.60 21.81
CA GLU A 13 -5.82 -57.08 22.96
C GLU A 13 -5.04 -56.27 24.02
N GLU A 14 -5.30 -54.95 24.11
CA GLU A 14 -5.88 -54.29 25.30
C GLU A 14 -6.12 -52.78 25.03
N MET A 15 -7.34 -52.33 25.32
CA MET A 15 -7.72 -50.90 25.34
C MET A 15 -7.16 -50.22 26.59
N SER A 16 -6.47 -49.10 26.42
CA SER A 16 -6.29 -48.11 27.49
C SER A 16 -6.49 -46.70 26.94
N THR A 17 -7.49 -46.03 27.49
CA THR A 17 -7.86 -44.63 27.26
C THR A 17 -6.88 -43.71 27.97
N ALA A 18 -6.04 -43.02 27.21
CA ALA A 18 -5.41 -41.75 27.62
C ALA A 18 -4.85 -41.04 26.37
N THR A 19 -5.59 -40.06 25.87
CA THR A 19 -5.10 -39.10 24.87
C THR A 19 -4.08 -38.18 25.54
N PRO A 20 -2.81 -38.12 25.12
CA PRO A 20 -1.92 -37.08 25.60
C PRO A 20 -2.28 -35.77 24.92
N THR A 21 -2.70 -34.79 25.71
CA THR A 21 -2.91 -33.40 25.30
C THR A 21 -1.59 -32.85 24.76
N ARG A 22 -1.50 -32.69 23.44
CA ARG A 22 -0.36 -32.03 22.78
C ARG A 22 -0.49 -30.52 23.04
N ALA A 23 0.54 -29.93 23.62
CA ALA A 23 0.66 -28.47 23.76
C ALA A 23 0.65 -27.80 22.36
N PRO A 24 -0.06 -26.68 22.17
CA PRO A 24 0.08 -25.89 20.95
C PRO A 24 1.46 -25.21 20.98
N HIS A 25 2.07 -25.00 19.82
CA HIS A 25 3.40 -24.38 19.64
C HIS A 25 4.60 -25.33 19.76
N SER A 26 4.74 -26.23 18.79
CA SER A 26 6.05 -26.63 18.27
C SER A 26 5.81 -27.31 16.93
N ASP A 27 5.84 -26.50 15.88
CA ASP A 27 6.16 -26.85 14.48
C ASP A 27 5.78 -25.66 13.59
N VAL A 28 6.56 -24.57 13.68
CA VAL A 28 6.63 -23.58 12.60
C VAL A 28 8.01 -23.72 11.99
N PRO A 29 8.15 -24.18 10.74
CA PRO A 29 9.42 -24.16 10.05
C PRO A 29 9.83 -22.70 9.85
N ALA A 30 10.89 -22.27 10.53
CA ALA A 30 11.61 -21.06 10.21
C ALA A 30 12.08 -21.13 8.74
N GLY A 31 11.79 -20.08 7.98
CA GLY A 31 12.22 -19.96 6.58
C GLY A 31 11.13 -20.24 5.55
N HIS A 32 10.07 -19.44 5.53
CA HIS A 32 9.36 -19.20 4.28
C HIS A 32 10.27 -18.34 3.39
N LYS A 33 10.94 -18.97 2.42
CA LYS A 33 11.31 -18.27 1.18
C LYS A 33 10.04 -17.60 0.67
N PRO A 34 10.05 -16.32 0.28
CA PRO A 34 8.87 -15.69 -0.29
C PRO A 34 8.43 -16.57 -1.44
N ALA A 35 7.20 -17.07 -1.34
CA ALA A 35 6.63 -17.85 -2.41
C ALA A 35 6.73 -17.00 -3.68
N GLU A 36 7.59 -17.41 -4.62
CA GLU A 36 7.50 -17.00 -6.02
C GLU A 36 6.22 -17.59 -6.65
N GLY A 37 5.09 -17.52 -5.94
CA GLY A 37 3.77 -17.51 -6.51
C GLY A 37 3.55 -16.12 -7.07
N ARG A 38 4.23 -15.79 -8.17
CA ARG A 38 3.65 -14.84 -9.12
C ARG A 38 2.26 -15.40 -9.45
N VAL A 39 1.24 -14.94 -8.75
CA VAL A 39 -0.12 -14.93 -9.30
C VAL A 39 0.06 -14.14 -10.57
N GLY A 40 0.19 -14.87 -11.68
CA GLY A 40 0.41 -14.27 -12.98
C GLY A 40 -0.72 -13.29 -13.17
N ALA A 41 -0.42 -12.00 -13.03
CA ALA A 41 -1.34 -10.92 -13.31
C ALA A 41 -1.90 -11.23 -14.70
N GLY A 42 -3.17 -11.64 -14.73
CA GLY A 42 -3.78 -12.30 -15.87
C GLY A 42 -3.30 -11.65 -17.16
N LEU A 43 -2.72 -12.46 -18.03
CA LEU A 43 -2.60 -12.10 -19.44
C LEU A 43 -3.94 -11.49 -19.84
N PHE A 44 -3.88 -10.24 -20.29
CA PHE A 44 -4.98 -9.48 -20.87
C PHE A 44 -6.03 -10.42 -21.50
N ASP A 45 -7.11 -10.70 -20.78
CA ASP A 45 -8.08 -11.69 -21.21
C ASP A 45 -9.02 -10.99 -22.18
N ALA A 46 -9.08 -11.46 -23.43
CA ALA A 46 -10.04 -10.96 -24.42
C ALA A 46 -11.48 -11.02 -23.88
N LYS A 47 -11.77 -11.97 -22.97
CA LYS A 47 -13.05 -12.04 -22.27
C LYS A 47 -13.31 -10.84 -21.37
N GLN A 48 -12.29 -10.22 -20.79
CA GLN A 48 -12.44 -9.03 -19.95
C GLN A 48 -12.80 -7.81 -20.80
N LEU A 49 -12.17 -7.62 -21.96
CA LEU A 49 -12.58 -6.59 -22.93
C LEU A 49 -14.04 -6.78 -23.35
N LEU A 50 -14.42 -8.00 -23.71
CA LEU A 50 -15.79 -8.34 -24.10
C LEU A 50 -16.80 -8.06 -22.96
N ARG A 51 -16.43 -8.36 -21.71
CA ARG A 51 -17.29 -8.12 -20.55
C ARG A 51 -17.47 -6.63 -20.23
N SER A 52 -16.44 -5.81 -20.48
CA SER A 52 -16.48 -4.35 -20.27
C SER A 52 -17.08 -3.57 -21.45
N LEU A 53 -17.31 -4.22 -22.60
CA LEU A 53 -17.86 -3.59 -23.81
C LEU A 53 -19.19 -2.85 -23.57
N PRO A 54 -20.20 -3.42 -22.86
CA PRO A 54 -21.46 -2.73 -22.61
C PRO A 54 -21.29 -1.42 -21.83
N ASP A 55 -20.37 -1.40 -20.87
CA ASP A 55 -20.06 -0.19 -20.09
C ASP A 55 -19.34 0.86 -20.95
N ALA A 56 -18.47 0.43 -21.88
CA ALA A 56 -17.83 1.34 -22.84
C ALA A 56 -18.85 2.07 -23.72
N PHE A 57 -19.90 1.37 -24.17
CA PHE A 57 -21.00 1.98 -24.93
C PHE A 57 -21.87 2.92 -24.08
N ARG A 58 -22.13 2.59 -22.81
CA ARG A 58 -22.85 3.49 -21.89
C ARG A 58 -22.11 4.81 -21.68
N LYS A 59 -20.78 4.79 -21.71
CA LYS A 59 -19.91 5.97 -21.59
C LYS A 59 -19.85 6.84 -22.87
N LEU A 60 -20.58 6.52 -23.94
CA LEU A 60 -20.70 7.37 -25.12
C LEU A 60 -21.56 8.64 -24.89
N ASP A 61 -22.19 8.78 -23.72
CA ASP A 61 -22.97 9.98 -23.37
C ASP A 61 -22.06 11.23 -23.42
N PRO A 62 -22.43 12.27 -24.20
CA PRO A 62 -21.65 13.51 -24.28
C PRO A 62 -21.43 14.20 -22.93
N ARG A 63 -22.34 14.01 -21.96
CA ARG A 63 -22.22 14.56 -20.59
C ARG A 63 -21.03 13.97 -19.83
N VAL A 64 -20.66 12.73 -20.16
CA VAL A 64 -19.47 12.06 -19.60
C VAL A 64 -18.22 12.53 -20.34
N LEU A 65 -18.26 12.52 -21.67
CA LEU A 65 -17.09 12.82 -22.52
C LEU A 65 -16.62 14.28 -22.43
N VAL A 66 -17.51 15.24 -22.13
CA VAL A 66 -17.13 16.66 -21.88
C VAL A 66 -16.05 16.80 -20.80
N LYS A 67 -15.94 15.85 -19.86
CA LYS A 67 -14.90 15.85 -18.82
C LYS A 67 -13.49 15.51 -19.34
N SER A 68 -13.41 15.00 -20.57
CA SER A 68 -12.17 14.72 -21.32
C SER A 68 -12.19 15.52 -22.63
N PRO A 69 -11.62 16.74 -22.66
CA PRO A 69 -11.71 17.63 -23.82
C PRO A 69 -11.22 17.00 -25.12
N VAL A 70 -10.14 16.22 -25.05
CA VAL A 70 -9.57 15.49 -26.20
C VAL A 70 -10.58 14.53 -26.81
N MET A 71 -11.16 13.64 -25.99
CA MET A 71 -12.10 12.63 -26.47
C MET A 71 -13.44 13.25 -26.88
N PHE A 72 -13.83 14.37 -26.28
CA PHE A 72 -15.01 15.11 -26.68
C PHE A 72 -14.88 15.70 -28.10
N VAL A 73 -13.70 16.22 -28.48
CA VAL A 73 -13.45 16.66 -29.86
C VAL A 73 -13.54 15.50 -30.84
N VAL A 74 -13.00 14.32 -30.50
CA VAL A 74 -13.13 13.12 -31.34
C VAL A 74 -14.61 12.73 -31.49
N TRP A 75 -15.39 12.75 -30.41
CA TRP A 75 -16.82 12.44 -30.44
C TRP A 75 -17.61 13.41 -31.33
N ILE A 76 -17.36 14.71 -31.22
CA ILE A 76 -17.95 15.73 -32.12
C ILE A 76 -17.54 15.44 -33.56
N GLY A 77 -16.27 15.12 -33.78
CA GLY A 77 -15.75 14.69 -35.07
C GLY A 77 -16.52 13.52 -35.65
N SER A 78 -16.70 12.44 -34.88
CA SER A 78 -17.47 11.25 -35.28
C SER A 78 -18.92 11.59 -35.66
N VAL A 79 -19.59 12.45 -34.88
CA VAL A 79 -20.95 12.91 -35.18
C VAL A 79 -20.96 13.70 -36.49
N LEU A 80 -20.05 14.66 -36.65
CA LEU A 80 -19.96 15.48 -37.86
C LEU A 80 -19.70 14.62 -39.10
N THR A 81 -18.69 13.75 -39.08
CA THR A 81 -18.38 12.91 -40.24
C THR A 81 -19.56 11.99 -40.58
N THR A 82 -20.24 11.41 -39.58
CA THR A 82 -21.44 10.59 -39.81
C THR A 82 -22.52 11.42 -40.53
N VAL A 83 -22.79 12.65 -40.06
CA VAL A 83 -23.78 13.54 -40.69
C VAL A 83 -23.40 13.90 -42.13
N PHE A 84 -22.11 14.14 -42.40
CA PHE A 84 -21.64 14.42 -43.76
C PHE A 84 -21.69 13.17 -44.66
N SER A 85 -21.40 11.97 -44.15
CA SER A 85 -21.56 10.72 -44.90
C SER A 85 -23.01 10.39 -45.25
N PHE A 86 -23.98 10.87 -44.46
CA PHE A 86 -25.40 10.79 -44.85
C PHE A 86 -25.77 11.74 -46.00
N LYS A 87 -25.02 12.83 -46.22
CA LYS A 87 -25.25 13.74 -47.36
C LYS A 87 -24.74 13.16 -48.67
N ASP A 88 -23.71 12.31 -48.61
CA ASP A 88 -23.21 11.54 -49.75
C ASP A 88 -23.12 10.05 -49.41
N PRO A 89 -24.25 9.31 -49.42
CA PRO A 89 -24.28 7.91 -49.00
C PRO A 89 -23.40 6.97 -49.84
N GLY A 90 -23.01 7.38 -51.04
CA GLY A 90 -22.15 6.60 -51.94
C GLY A 90 -20.66 6.70 -51.59
N ASP A 91 -20.27 7.66 -50.75
CA ASP A 91 -18.89 7.86 -50.30
C ASP A 91 -18.50 6.82 -49.23
N TRP A 92 -17.94 5.69 -49.69
CA TRP A 92 -17.44 4.64 -48.81
C TRP A 92 -16.34 5.14 -47.85
N PHE A 93 -15.53 6.11 -48.27
CA PHE A 93 -14.42 6.64 -47.49
C PHE A 93 -14.95 7.41 -46.28
N GLY A 94 -15.95 8.27 -46.47
CA GLY A 94 -16.64 8.96 -45.38
C GLY A 94 -17.22 7.99 -44.33
N TRP A 95 -17.84 6.90 -44.75
CA TRP A 95 -18.36 5.87 -43.85
C TRP A 95 -17.24 5.15 -43.09
N ALA A 96 -16.15 4.80 -43.76
CA ALA A 96 -15.01 4.14 -43.14
C ALA A 96 -14.37 5.03 -42.07
N ILE A 97 -14.12 6.31 -42.38
CA ILE A 97 -13.60 7.28 -41.42
C ILE A 97 -14.54 7.42 -40.23
N SER A 98 -15.83 7.64 -40.46
CA SER A 98 -16.82 7.78 -39.39
C SER A 98 -16.86 6.56 -38.46
N ALA A 99 -16.82 5.35 -39.01
CA ALA A 99 -16.78 4.11 -38.25
C ALA A 99 -15.54 4.04 -37.35
N TRP A 100 -14.36 4.36 -37.87
CA TRP A 100 -13.12 4.34 -37.10
C TRP A 100 -13.02 5.45 -36.05
N LEU A 101 -13.62 6.62 -36.30
CA LEU A 101 -13.72 7.67 -35.29
C LEU A 101 -14.63 7.23 -34.12
N TRP A 102 -15.77 6.60 -34.40
CA TRP A 102 -16.61 6.00 -33.36
C TRP A 102 -15.87 4.89 -32.60
N LEU A 103 -15.17 4.00 -33.31
CA LEU A 103 -14.35 2.96 -32.67
C LEU A 103 -13.26 3.55 -31.79
N THR A 104 -12.65 4.68 -32.18
CA THR A 104 -11.65 5.38 -31.35
C THR A 104 -12.23 5.82 -30.01
N VAL A 105 -13.44 6.39 -30.01
CA VAL A 105 -14.13 6.76 -28.75
C VAL A 105 -14.47 5.52 -27.93
N VAL A 106 -14.98 4.46 -28.58
CA VAL A 106 -15.32 3.20 -27.89
C VAL A 106 -14.08 2.55 -27.28
N PHE A 107 -12.94 2.53 -27.97
CA PHE A 107 -11.68 1.97 -27.46
C PHE A 107 -11.13 2.75 -26.25
N ALA A 108 -11.26 4.07 -26.26
CA ALA A 108 -10.93 4.89 -25.10
C ALA A 108 -11.82 4.55 -23.89
N ASN A 109 -13.14 4.52 -24.10
CA ASN A 109 -14.10 4.18 -23.06
C ASN A 109 -13.91 2.74 -22.55
N LEU A 110 -13.50 1.83 -23.43
CA LEU A 110 -13.20 0.44 -23.10
C LEU A 110 -11.98 0.32 -22.19
N ALA A 111 -10.91 1.08 -22.47
CA ALA A 111 -9.73 1.12 -21.60
C ALA A 111 -10.09 1.54 -20.17
N GLU A 112 -10.94 2.56 -20.04
CA GLU A 112 -11.44 3.03 -18.74
C GLU A 112 -12.36 2.00 -18.07
N ALA A 113 -13.31 1.41 -18.81
CA ALA A 113 -14.22 0.39 -18.29
C ALA A 113 -13.51 -0.90 -17.85
N VAL A 114 -12.41 -1.27 -18.51
CA VAL A 114 -11.57 -2.40 -18.07
C VAL A 114 -10.85 -2.07 -16.76
N ALA A 115 -10.33 -0.85 -16.64
CA ALA A 115 -9.67 -0.40 -15.40
C ALA A 115 -10.66 -0.43 -14.21
N GLU A 116 -11.87 0.10 -14.39
CA GLU A 116 -12.93 0.08 -13.37
C GLU A 116 -13.45 -1.33 -13.07
N GLY A 117 -13.58 -2.18 -14.10
CA GLY A 117 -14.12 -3.53 -13.97
C GLY A 117 -13.26 -4.44 -13.09
N ARG A 118 -11.93 -4.22 -13.05
CA ARG A 118 -11.02 -4.92 -12.13
C ARG A 118 -11.34 -4.58 -10.68
N GLY A 119 -11.49 -3.28 -10.40
CA GLY A 119 -11.87 -2.81 -9.07
C GLY A 119 -13.22 -3.36 -8.64
N LYS A 120 -14.26 -3.18 -9.46
CA LYS A 120 -15.63 -3.63 -9.13
C LYS A 120 -15.72 -5.11 -8.71
N ALA A 121 -14.95 -6.00 -9.34
CA ALA A 121 -14.94 -7.41 -8.96
C ALA A 121 -14.45 -7.66 -7.52
N GLN A 122 -13.49 -6.87 -7.04
CA GLN A 122 -12.99 -6.92 -5.67
C GLN A 122 -14.00 -6.28 -4.69
N ALA A 123 -14.59 -5.14 -5.07
CA ALA A 123 -15.65 -4.48 -4.30
C ALA A 123 -16.89 -5.37 -4.11
N ASP A 124 -17.32 -6.11 -5.14
CA ASP A 124 -18.43 -7.06 -5.07
C ASP A 124 -18.17 -8.19 -4.06
N THR A 125 -16.91 -8.62 -3.93
CA THR A 125 -16.52 -9.65 -2.96
C THR A 125 -16.62 -9.11 -1.53
N LEU A 126 -16.13 -7.88 -1.29
CA LEU A 126 -16.25 -7.19 -0.01
C LEU A 126 -17.72 -6.91 0.38
N ARG A 127 -18.55 -6.52 -0.59
CA ARG A 127 -19.97 -6.22 -0.38
C ARG A 127 -20.76 -7.46 0.07
N LYS A 128 -20.43 -8.64 -0.46
CA LYS A 128 -21.03 -9.92 -0.03
C LYS A 128 -20.67 -10.30 1.41
N ALA A 129 -19.50 -9.90 1.89
CA ALA A 129 -19.10 -10.12 3.30
C ALA A 129 -19.90 -9.24 4.28
N LYS A 130 -20.43 -8.09 3.83
CA LYS A 130 -21.16 -7.12 4.68
C LYS A 130 -22.61 -7.51 4.98
N THR A 131 -23.28 -8.27 4.12
CA THR A 131 -24.73 -8.45 4.22
C THR A 131 -25.14 -9.38 5.37
N GLY A 132 -25.70 -8.81 6.45
CA GLY A 132 -26.59 -9.52 7.37
C GLY A 132 -26.23 -9.54 8.86
N THR A 133 -25.23 -8.78 9.33
CA THR A 133 -24.78 -8.88 10.73
C THR A 133 -25.80 -8.27 11.71
N VAL A 134 -26.28 -9.07 12.66
CA VAL A 134 -27.10 -8.62 13.79
C VAL A 134 -26.18 -8.10 14.88
N ALA A 135 -26.42 -6.88 15.35
CA ALA A 135 -25.66 -6.25 16.42
C ALA A 135 -26.39 -6.39 17.76
N ARG A 136 -25.65 -6.67 18.84
CA ARG A 136 -26.15 -6.63 20.22
C ARG A 136 -25.83 -5.27 20.83
N ARG A 137 -26.73 -4.30 20.67
CA ARG A 137 -26.54 -2.95 21.22
C ARG A 137 -26.84 -2.95 22.72
N LEU A 138 -25.94 -2.40 23.51
CA LEU A 138 -26.11 -2.20 24.94
C LEU A 138 -26.83 -0.88 25.20
N VAL A 139 -28.00 -0.94 25.82
CA VAL A 139 -28.78 0.23 26.26
C VAL A 139 -28.99 0.11 27.76
N ALA A 140 -28.39 1.04 28.51
CA ALA A 140 -28.24 0.94 29.96
C ALA A 140 -27.56 -0.39 30.35
N ASP A 141 -28.30 -1.35 30.91
CA ASP A 141 -27.81 -2.68 31.33
C ASP A 141 -28.47 -3.83 30.55
N SER A 142 -29.19 -3.52 29.46
CA SER A 142 -29.88 -4.53 28.64
C SER A 142 -29.33 -4.55 27.21
N GLU A 143 -29.16 -5.75 26.66
CA GLU A 143 -28.80 -5.95 25.25
C GLU A 143 -30.06 -6.02 24.37
N GLU A 144 -30.10 -5.22 23.31
CA GLU A 144 -31.10 -5.32 22.24
C GLU A 144 -30.47 -5.74 20.92
N ARG A 145 -31.21 -6.53 20.13
CA ARG A 145 -30.76 -6.99 18.81
C ARG A 145 -31.26 -6.04 17.74
N VAL A 146 -30.33 -5.35 17.07
CA VAL A 146 -30.60 -4.42 15.98
C VAL A 146 -29.83 -4.82 14.73
N SER A 147 -30.25 -4.32 13.56
CA SER A 147 -29.44 -4.50 12.35
C SER A 147 -28.14 -3.70 12.49
N GLY A 148 -27.00 -4.23 12.00
CA GLY A 148 -25.76 -3.46 11.93
C GLY A 148 -25.90 -2.14 11.14
N THR A 149 -26.88 -2.04 10.23
CA THR A 149 -27.18 -0.80 9.50
C THR A 149 -27.90 0.28 10.32
N GLU A 150 -28.45 -0.08 11.48
CA GLU A 150 -29.18 0.84 12.38
C GLU A 150 -28.29 1.42 13.48
N LEU A 151 -27.04 0.95 13.57
CA LEU A 151 -26.04 1.44 14.51
C LEU A 151 -25.69 2.91 14.21
N LYS A 152 -25.55 3.69 15.28
CA LYS A 152 -25.13 5.10 15.23
C LYS A 152 -23.80 5.29 15.94
N ILE A 153 -23.10 6.37 15.59
CA ILE A 153 -21.90 6.80 16.33
C ILE A 153 -22.25 6.95 17.81
N GLY A 154 -21.44 6.32 18.67
CA GLY A 154 -21.60 6.32 20.12
C GLY A 154 -22.39 5.14 20.67
N ASP A 155 -23.05 4.34 19.84
CA ASP A 155 -23.71 3.12 20.28
C ASP A 155 -22.66 2.14 20.85
N LEU A 156 -22.98 1.47 21.95
CA LEU A 156 -22.16 0.41 22.54
C LEU A 156 -22.66 -0.94 22.06
N VAL A 157 -21.76 -1.79 21.59
CA VAL A 157 -22.09 -3.12 21.05
C VAL A 157 -21.28 -4.18 21.79
N VAL A 158 -21.96 -5.23 22.23
CA VAL A 158 -21.31 -6.39 22.87
C VAL A 158 -21.00 -7.44 21.80
N CYS A 159 -19.75 -7.87 21.74
CA CYS A 159 -19.32 -8.99 20.91
C CYS A 159 -18.60 -10.03 21.78
N GLU A 160 -18.93 -11.30 21.58
CA GLU A 160 -18.31 -12.45 22.25
C GLU A 160 -17.66 -13.38 21.22
N ALA A 161 -16.85 -14.32 21.70
CA ALA A 161 -16.24 -15.35 20.87
C ALA A 161 -17.25 -16.01 19.91
N GLY A 162 -16.98 -15.90 18.61
CA GLY A 162 -17.84 -16.39 17.53
C GLY A 162 -18.61 -15.30 16.79
N ASP A 163 -18.82 -14.13 17.39
CA ASP A 163 -19.54 -13.02 16.79
C ASP A 163 -18.73 -12.32 15.70
N ILE A 164 -19.47 -11.76 14.72
CA ILE A 164 -18.91 -10.83 13.74
C ILE A 164 -19.13 -9.41 14.27
N ILE A 165 -18.08 -8.60 14.24
CA ILE A 165 -18.14 -7.19 14.64
C ILE A 165 -19.05 -6.44 13.63
N PRO A 166 -20.16 -5.83 14.05
CA PRO A 166 -21.18 -5.33 13.12
C PRO A 166 -20.86 -3.96 12.50
N GLY A 167 -19.90 -3.22 13.06
CA GLY A 167 -19.47 -1.91 12.56
C GLY A 167 -18.13 -1.49 13.17
N ASP A 168 -17.48 -0.50 12.56
CA ASP A 168 -16.19 0.01 13.05
C ASP A 168 -16.37 0.76 14.37
N GLY A 169 -15.40 0.58 15.27
CA GLY A 169 -15.43 1.18 16.59
C GLY A 169 -14.13 1.01 17.37
N ASP A 170 -14.14 1.47 18.60
CA ASP A 170 -13.04 1.26 19.55
C ASP A 170 -13.53 0.39 20.72
N VAL A 171 -12.72 -0.57 21.15
CA VAL A 171 -12.95 -1.37 22.36
C VAL A 171 -12.86 -0.45 23.57
N VAL A 172 -13.95 -0.36 24.33
CA VAL A 172 -14.04 0.45 25.56
C VAL A 172 -14.01 -0.39 26.83
N GLU A 173 -14.28 -1.70 26.72
CA GLU A 173 -14.22 -2.65 27.82
C GLU A 173 -13.78 -4.03 27.31
N GLY A 174 -12.86 -4.68 28.04
CA GLY A 174 -12.42 -6.05 27.78
C GLY A 174 -11.20 -6.15 26.86
N VAL A 175 -10.78 -7.40 26.65
CA VAL A 175 -9.68 -7.80 25.76
C VAL A 175 -10.13 -9.06 25.02
N ALA A 176 -9.90 -9.12 23.71
CA ALA A 176 -10.22 -10.26 22.89
C ALA A 176 -9.24 -10.45 21.74
N SER A 177 -9.11 -11.69 21.26
CA SER A 177 -8.48 -11.97 19.97
C SER A 177 -9.50 -11.87 18.83
N VAL A 178 -9.11 -11.21 17.74
CA VAL A 178 -9.96 -10.93 16.57
C VAL A 178 -9.29 -11.46 15.31
N ASP A 179 -10.07 -12.17 14.49
CA ASP A 179 -9.72 -12.61 13.15
C ASP A 179 -10.07 -11.51 12.13
N GLU A 180 -9.04 -10.87 11.60
CA GLU A 180 -9.14 -9.83 10.56
C GLU A 180 -8.90 -10.37 9.14
N SER A 181 -8.83 -11.69 8.94
CA SER A 181 -8.49 -12.33 7.66
C SER A 181 -9.41 -11.94 6.50
N ALA A 182 -10.66 -11.60 6.78
CA ALA A 182 -11.61 -11.13 5.77
C ALA A 182 -11.19 -9.80 5.11
N ILE A 183 -10.31 -9.03 5.77
CA ILE A 183 -9.89 -7.70 5.34
C ILE A 183 -8.39 -7.69 5.00
N THR A 184 -7.56 -8.23 5.87
CA THR A 184 -6.10 -8.26 5.68
C THR A 184 -5.66 -9.44 4.81
N GLY A 185 -6.44 -10.52 4.75
CA GLY A 185 -6.04 -11.79 4.12
C GLY A 185 -5.09 -12.63 4.98
N GLU A 186 -4.62 -12.09 6.11
CA GLU A 186 -3.71 -12.76 7.05
C GLU A 186 -4.51 -13.63 8.03
N SER A 187 -4.05 -14.86 8.27
CA SER A 187 -4.76 -15.84 9.11
C SER A 187 -4.42 -15.75 10.61
N ALA A 188 -3.46 -14.90 10.99
CA ALA A 188 -3.04 -14.75 12.38
C ALA A 188 -4.00 -13.82 13.13
N PRO A 189 -4.52 -14.24 14.30
CA PRO A 189 -5.43 -13.41 15.09
C PRO A 189 -4.69 -12.27 15.79
N VAL A 190 -5.36 -11.12 15.90
CA VAL A 190 -4.83 -9.89 16.49
C VAL A 190 -5.52 -9.60 17.82
N ILE A 191 -4.76 -9.20 18.84
CA ILE A 191 -5.30 -8.84 20.16
C ILE A 191 -5.80 -7.40 20.13
N ARG A 192 -7.03 -7.19 20.60
CA ARG A 192 -7.71 -5.90 20.72
C ARG A 192 -8.11 -5.67 22.18
N GLU A 193 -7.78 -4.50 22.73
CA GLU A 193 -7.94 -4.20 24.16
C GLU A 193 -8.44 -2.78 24.42
N SER A 194 -9.16 -2.59 25.53
CA SER A 194 -9.64 -1.28 25.96
C SER A 194 -8.51 -0.36 26.45
N GLY A 195 -8.56 0.92 26.11
CA GLY A 195 -7.74 1.97 26.72
C GLY A 195 -6.30 2.10 26.20
N GLY A 196 -5.90 1.31 25.20
CA GLY A 196 -4.59 1.40 24.53
C GLY A 196 -4.68 1.74 23.04
N ASP A 197 -3.52 1.80 22.37
CA ASP A 197 -3.41 2.08 20.93
C ASP A 197 -3.97 0.97 20.04
N ARG A 198 -4.27 -0.21 20.62
CA ARG A 198 -4.85 -1.39 19.94
C ARG A 198 -6.36 -1.53 20.11
N SER A 199 -7.03 -0.47 20.53
CA SER A 199 -8.48 -0.47 20.79
C SER A 199 -9.34 -0.50 19.53
N ALA A 200 -8.85 -0.02 18.38
CA ALA A 200 -9.64 0.06 17.17
C ALA A 200 -9.98 -1.33 16.59
N VAL A 201 -11.25 -1.54 16.25
CA VAL A 201 -11.77 -2.77 15.62
C VAL A 201 -12.54 -2.44 14.34
N THR A 202 -12.51 -3.38 13.40
CA THR A 202 -13.09 -3.19 12.08
C THR A 202 -14.35 -4.03 11.89
N GLY A 203 -15.42 -3.43 11.38
CA GLY A 203 -16.65 -4.14 11.06
C GLY A 203 -16.43 -5.24 10.00
N GLY A 204 -17.07 -6.38 10.19
CA GLY A 204 -16.93 -7.57 9.34
C GLY A 204 -15.86 -8.56 9.78
N THR A 205 -15.02 -8.20 10.76
CA THR A 205 -14.05 -9.10 11.39
C THR A 205 -14.71 -9.96 12.47
N LYS A 206 -14.07 -11.06 12.89
CA LYS A 206 -14.67 -12.04 13.80
C LYS A 206 -13.95 -12.10 15.14
N VAL A 207 -14.69 -12.02 16.23
CA VAL A 207 -14.13 -12.23 17.59
C VAL A 207 -13.88 -13.73 17.78
N LEU A 208 -12.68 -14.10 18.23
CA LEU A 208 -12.28 -15.49 18.45
C LEU A 208 -12.28 -15.89 19.93
N SER A 209 -11.95 -14.96 20.83
CA SER A 209 -11.90 -15.23 22.27
C SER A 209 -12.57 -14.14 23.08
N ASP A 210 -12.99 -14.49 24.29
CA ASP A 210 -13.44 -13.57 25.33
C ASP A 210 -14.65 -12.70 24.93
N ARG A 211 -14.86 -11.60 25.67
CA ARG A 211 -15.95 -10.65 25.50
C ARG A 211 -15.39 -9.23 25.46
N VAL A 212 -15.84 -8.44 24.49
CA VAL A 212 -15.49 -7.02 24.35
C VAL A 212 -16.73 -6.15 24.14
N VAL A 213 -16.68 -4.94 24.68
CA VAL A 213 -17.66 -3.89 24.40
C VAL A 213 -17.03 -2.86 23.48
N ILE A 214 -17.67 -2.63 22.34
CA ILE A 214 -17.18 -1.79 21.25
C ILE A 214 -18.06 -0.55 21.15
N LYS A 215 -17.46 0.63 21.18
CA LYS A 215 -18.15 1.89 20.91
C LYS A 215 -18.04 2.22 19.42
N ILE A 216 -19.17 2.29 18.74
CA ILE A 216 -19.22 2.59 17.30
C ILE A 216 -18.70 4.01 17.05
N THR A 217 -17.71 4.13 16.16
CA THR A 217 -17.07 5.41 15.81
C THR A 217 -17.51 5.93 14.45
N THR A 218 -18.03 5.05 13.59
CA THR A 218 -18.28 5.36 12.18
C THR A 218 -19.76 5.22 11.81
N LYS A 219 -20.25 6.05 10.88
CA LYS A 219 -21.64 5.96 10.39
C LYS A 219 -21.81 4.80 9.39
N PRO A 220 -23.02 4.22 9.29
CA PRO A 220 -23.35 3.34 8.18
C PRO A 220 -23.09 4.02 6.82
N GLY A 221 -22.39 3.34 5.91
CA GLY A 221 -21.97 3.91 4.62
C GLY A 221 -20.58 4.55 4.63
N GLU A 222 -20.00 4.78 5.81
CA GLU A 222 -18.65 5.33 6.00
C GLU A 222 -17.69 4.32 6.64
N THR A 223 -18.14 3.08 6.88
CA THR A 223 -17.31 2.01 7.47
C THR A 223 -16.07 1.71 6.62
N PHE A 224 -15.10 1.02 7.17
CA PHE A 224 -13.85 0.66 6.52
C PHE A 224 -14.10 -0.10 5.22
N ILE A 225 -15.00 -1.09 5.27
CA ILE A 225 -15.43 -1.85 4.09
C ILE A 225 -16.14 -0.93 3.08
N ASP A 226 -16.99 -0.01 3.53
CA ASP A 226 -17.67 0.94 2.63
C ASP A 226 -16.68 1.90 1.96
N ARG A 227 -15.66 2.37 2.69
CA ARG A 227 -14.56 3.18 2.14
C ARG A 227 -13.76 2.40 1.10
N MET A 228 -13.43 1.13 1.37
CA MET A 228 -12.79 0.25 0.38
C MET A 228 -13.65 0.10 -0.89
N ILE A 229 -14.94 -0.16 -0.74
CA ILE A 229 -15.88 -0.29 -1.86
C ILE A 229 -15.92 1.01 -2.68
N ASN A 230 -16.12 2.16 -2.03
CA ASN A 230 -16.23 3.46 -2.70
C ASN A 230 -14.95 3.86 -3.45
N LEU A 231 -13.79 3.55 -2.87
CA LEU A 231 -12.46 3.82 -3.44
C LEU A 231 -12.21 2.97 -4.67
N VAL A 232 -12.54 1.67 -4.58
CA VAL A 232 -12.36 0.68 -5.64
C VAL A 232 -13.37 0.88 -6.79
N GLU A 233 -14.60 1.32 -6.50
CA GLU A 233 -15.63 1.64 -7.50
C GLU A 233 -15.39 3.00 -8.20
N GLY A 234 -14.44 3.81 -7.73
CA GLY A 234 -14.03 5.07 -8.36
C GLY A 234 -15.03 6.23 -8.19
N ALA A 235 -16.07 6.06 -7.37
CA ALA A 235 -17.20 7.00 -7.25
C ALA A 235 -16.81 8.36 -6.61
N ALA A 236 -15.69 8.43 -5.88
CA ALA A 236 -15.25 9.63 -5.16
C ALA A 236 -13.88 10.17 -5.60
N ARG A 237 -13.38 9.78 -6.79
CA ARG A 237 -12.04 10.19 -7.23
C ARG A 237 -12.01 11.62 -7.75
N GLN A 238 -11.13 12.44 -7.18
CA GLN A 238 -10.71 13.72 -7.77
C GLN A 238 -9.53 13.52 -8.73
N LYS A 239 -9.44 14.39 -9.76
CA LYS A 239 -8.28 14.42 -10.65
C LYS A 239 -7.04 14.84 -9.87
N THR A 240 -5.93 14.17 -10.16
CA THR A 240 -4.65 14.39 -9.48
C THR A 240 -3.89 15.59 -10.06
N PRO A 241 -2.97 16.25 -9.32
CA PRO A 241 -2.24 17.42 -9.82
C PRO A 241 -1.53 17.19 -11.17
N ASN A 242 -0.78 16.09 -11.31
CA ASN A 242 -0.11 15.73 -12.56
C ASN A 242 -1.11 15.42 -13.68
N GLU A 243 -2.23 14.75 -13.37
CA GLU A 243 -3.31 14.53 -14.34
C GLU A 243 -3.96 15.83 -14.81
N ILE A 244 -4.14 16.81 -13.93
CA ILE A 244 -4.64 18.14 -14.28
C ILE A 244 -3.62 18.84 -15.19
N ALA A 245 -2.33 18.83 -14.83
CA ALA A 245 -1.26 19.42 -15.63
C ALA A 245 -1.19 18.81 -17.04
N LEU A 246 -1.25 17.47 -17.15
CA LEU A 246 -1.32 16.78 -18.43
C LEU A 246 -2.58 17.15 -19.20
N ASN A 247 -3.75 17.18 -18.57
CA ASN A 247 -4.99 17.57 -19.24
C ASN A 247 -4.92 19.00 -19.79
N ILE A 248 -4.30 19.94 -19.07
CA ILE A 248 -4.07 21.31 -19.57
C ILE A 248 -3.19 21.28 -20.82
N LEU A 249 -2.04 20.58 -20.77
CA LEU A 249 -1.15 20.45 -21.92
C LEU A 249 -1.86 19.83 -23.13
N LEU A 250 -2.61 18.75 -22.92
CA LEU A 250 -3.34 18.06 -23.99
C LEU A 250 -4.46 18.93 -24.56
N ALA A 251 -5.18 19.68 -23.73
CA ALA A 251 -6.19 20.64 -24.18
C ALA A 251 -5.55 21.79 -24.99
N SER A 252 -4.42 22.33 -24.54
CA SER A 252 -3.67 23.35 -25.27
C SER A 252 -3.21 22.86 -26.64
N LEU A 253 -2.63 21.65 -26.72
CA LEU A 253 -2.25 21.04 -28.00
C LEU A 253 -3.47 20.82 -28.91
N THR A 254 -4.59 20.39 -28.34
CA THR A 254 -5.85 20.22 -29.07
C THR A 254 -6.33 21.52 -29.68
N ILE A 255 -6.26 22.64 -28.95
CA ILE A 255 -6.61 23.97 -29.46
C ILE A 255 -5.67 24.37 -30.60
N VAL A 256 -4.36 24.16 -30.44
CA VAL A 256 -3.37 24.47 -31.49
C VAL A 256 -3.67 23.68 -32.77
N PHE A 257 -3.92 22.37 -32.67
CA PHE A 257 -4.25 21.55 -33.84
C PHE A 257 -5.62 21.88 -34.43
N LEU A 258 -6.61 22.22 -33.60
CA LEU A 258 -7.91 22.67 -34.07
C LEU A 258 -7.76 23.95 -34.91
N LEU A 259 -7.01 24.94 -34.45
CA LEU A 259 -6.77 26.18 -35.19
C LEU A 259 -5.93 25.91 -36.45
N ALA A 260 -4.92 25.04 -36.37
CA ALA A 260 -4.12 24.66 -37.53
C ALA A 260 -4.97 24.01 -38.63
N VAL A 261 -5.86 23.07 -38.27
CA VAL A 261 -6.73 22.40 -39.24
C VAL A 261 -7.84 23.33 -39.73
N ALA A 262 -8.44 24.14 -38.85
CA ALA A 262 -9.51 25.07 -39.20
C ALA A 262 -9.06 26.17 -40.16
N THR A 263 -7.75 26.46 -40.23
CA THR A 263 -7.17 27.43 -41.16
C THR A 263 -6.70 26.83 -42.49
N LEU A 264 -6.70 25.50 -42.64
CA LEU A 264 -6.35 24.85 -43.92
C LEU A 264 -7.34 25.10 -45.07
N PRO A 265 -8.67 25.11 -44.87
CA PRO A 265 -9.63 25.32 -45.96
C PRO A 265 -9.34 26.53 -46.85
N PRO A 266 -9.13 27.77 -46.34
CA PRO A 266 -8.84 28.90 -47.21
C PRO A 266 -7.53 28.76 -47.99
N PHE A 267 -6.50 28.10 -47.43
CA PHE A 267 -5.25 27.84 -48.15
C PHE A 267 -5.44 26.78 -49.24
N ALA A 268 -6.21 25.74 -48.94
CA ALA A 268 -6.50 24.65 -49.87
C ALA A 268 -7.40 25.13 -51.03
N ASP A 269 -8.41 25.96 -50.72
CA ASP A 269 -9.26 26.62 -51.71
C ASP A 269 -8.46 27.55 -52.63
N TYR A 270 -7.54 28.35 -52.06
CA TYR A 270 -6.63 29.20 -52.84
C TYR A 270 -5.72 28.37 -53.76
N ALA A 271 -5.27 27.20 -53.29
CA ALA A 271 -4.43 26.29 -54.05
C ALA A 271 -5.23 25.42 -55.06
N GLY A 272 -6.56 25.56 -55.12
CA GLY A 272 -7.43 24.84 -56.05
C GLY A 272 -7.73 23.40 -55.66
N THR A 273 -7.63 23.04 -54.39
CA THR A 273 -7.91 21.68 -53.87
C THR A 273 -8.75 21.78 -52.60
N PRO A 274 -10.08 21.96 -52.73
CA PRO A 274 -10.97 22.10 -51.58
C PRO A 274 -10.95 20.81 -50.76
N LEU A 275 -10.75 20.93 -49.44
CA LEU A 275 -10.74 19.80 -48.52
C LEU A 275 -12.14 19.50 -48.02
N THR A 276 -12.52 18.22 -48.01
CA THR A 276 -13.82 17.81 -47.44
C THR A 276 -13.79 17.90 -45.92
N MET A 277 -14.97 18.10 -45.32
CA MET A 277 -15.09 18.13 -43.85
C MET A 277 -14.64 16.80 -43.21
N VAL A 278 -14.89 15.67 -43.88
CA VAL A 278 -14.44 14.34 -43.44
C VAL A 278 -12.92 14.30 -43.31
N VAL A 279 -12.21 14.78 -44.32
CA VAL A 279 -10.74 14.81 -44.36
C VAL A 279 -10.17 15.74 -43.29
N LEU A 280 -10.77 16.93 -43.09
CA LEU A 280 -10.35 17.85 -42.03
C LEU A 280 -10.51 17.24 -40.64
N VAL A 281 -11.65 16.58 -40.38
CA VAL A 281 -11.87 15.90 -39.10
C VAL A 281 -10.92 14.73 -38.91
N ALA A 282 -10.68 13.91 -39.95
CA ALA A 282 -9.72 12.81 -39.91
C ALA A 282 -8.31 13.30 -39.57
N LEU A 283 -7.86 14.38 -40.22
CA LEU A 283 -6.59 15.03 -39.93
C LEU A 283 -6.53 15.53 -38.48
N LEU A 284 -7.55 16.26 -38.04
CA LEU A 284 -7.62 16.78 -36.67
C LEU A 284 -7.50 15.67 -35.62
N VAL A 285 -8.27 14.58 -35.78
CA VAL A 285 -8.26 13.46 -34.82
C VAL A 285 -6.93 12.70 -34.84
N CYS A 286 -6.25 12.63 -36.00
CA CYS A 286 -4.92 12.03 -36.07
C CYS A 286 -3.88 12.89 -35.32
N LEU A 287 -3.94 14.21 -35.43
CA LEU A 287 -2.96 15.11 -34.82
C LEU A 287 -3.16 15.32 -33.32
N ILE A 288 -4.40 15.32 -32.85
CA ILE A 288 -4.70 15.45 -31.42
C ILE A 288 -4.09 14.25 -30.66
N PRO A 289 -3.55 14.46 -29.44
CA PRO A 289 -2.94 13.39 -28.64
C PRO A 289 -3.98 12.45 -27.99
N THR A 290 -4.79 11.79 -28.83
CA THR A 290 -5.88 10.89 -28.42
C THR A 290 -5.38 9.68 -27.65
N THR A 291 -4.20 9.17 -27.97
CA THR A 291 -3.62 7.98 -27.33
C THR A 291 -3.45 8.16 -25.82
N ILE A 292 -2.79 9.24 -25.39
CA ILE A 292 -2.63 9.55 -23.96
C ILE A 292 -3.93 10.09 -23.35
N GLY A 293 -4.71 10.88 -24.08
CA GLY A 293 -6.00 11.39 -23.61
C GLY A 293 -7.01 10.30 -23.28
N ALA A 294 -6.97 9.18 -24.01
CA ALA A 294 -7.79 8.00 -23.78
C ALA A 294 -7.33 7.16 -22.57
N LEU A 295 -6.03 7.12 -22.28
CA LEU A 295 -5.46 6.20 -21.29
C LEU A 295 -5.21 6.84 -19.92
N LEU A 296 -5.19 8.17 -19.83
CA LEU A 296 -4.84 8.91 -18.61
C LEU A 296 -5.67 8.49 -17.39
N SER A 297 -7.00 8.41 -17.54
CA SER A 297 -7.91 7.98 -16.47
C SER A 297 -7.63 6.54 -16.03
N ALA A 298 -7.49 5.64 -17.02
CA ALA A 298 -7.25 4.22 -16.81
C ALA A 298 -5.96 3.93 -16.05
N ILE A 299 -4.87 4.67 -16.35
CA ILE A 299 -3.59 4.56 -15.62
C ILE A 299 -3.77 4.88 -14.14
N GLY A 300 -4.50 5.96 -13.83
CA GLY A 300 -4.75 6.35 -12.44
C GLY A 300 -5.61 5.34 -11.69
N ILE A 301 -6.63 4.78 -12.34
CA ILE A 301 -7.52 3.76 -11.74
C ILE A 301 -6.72 2.48 -11.46
N ALA A 302 -5.94 2.02 -12.43
CA ALA A 302 -5.07 0.86 -12.26
C ALA A 302 -3.98 1.08 -11.19
N GLY A 303 -3.49 2.31 -11.04
CA GLY A 303 -2.56 2.68 -9.97
C GLY A 303 -3.14 2.43 -8.57
N MET A 304 -4.37 2.87 -8.33
CA MET A 304 -5.07 2.65 -7.06
C MET A 304 -5.41 1.17 -6.83
N ASP A 305 -5.89 0.48 -7.87
CA ASP A 305 -6.18 -0.97 -7.84
C ASP A 305 -4.94 -1.78 -7.39
N ARG A 306 -3.75 -1.43 -7.88
CA ARG A 306 -2.49 -2.08 -7.49
C ARG A 306 -2.12 -1.86 -6.02
N LEU A 307 -2.43 -0.71 -5.42
CA LEU A 307 -2.20 -0.49 -3.98
C LEU A 307 -3.15 -1.33 -3.13
N VAL A 308 -4.42 -1.39 -3.51
CA VAL A 308 -5.40 -2.22 -2.80
C VAL A 308 -5.02 -3.71 -2.88
N GLN A 309 -4.50 -4.17 -4.02
CA GLN A 309 -3.94 -5.52 -4.18
C GLN A 309 -2.68 -5.77 -3.34
N ARG A 310 -1.99 -4.72 -2.89
CA ARG A 310 -0.88 -4.78 -1.92
C ARG A 310 -1.35 -4.43 -0.51
N ASN A 311 -2.64 -4.59 -0.22
CA ASN A 311 -3.19 -4.37 1.11
C ASN A 311 -2.90 -2.94 1.62
N VAL A 312 -2.92 -1.94 0.74
CA VAL A 312 -2.81 -0.51 1.09
C VAL A 312 -4.02 0.24 0.55
N LEU A 313 -4.74 0.92 1.44
CA LEU A 313 -5.88 1.75 1.08
C LEU A 313 -5.45 3.20 0.93
N ALA A 314 -5.58 3.76 -0.27
CA ALA A 314 -5.30 5.17 -0.52
C ALA A 314 -6.60 5.98 -0.64
N MET A 315 -6.88 6.84 0.34
CA MET A 315 -8.13 7.63 0.41
C MET A 315 -8.36 8.54 -0.81
N SER A 316 -7.29 8.83 -1.57
CA SER A 316 -7.38 9.54 -2.84
C SER A 316 -6.27 9.13 -3.81
N GLY A 317 -6.53 9.29 -5.11
CA GLY A 317 -5.48 9.15 -6.12
C GLY A 317 -4.34 10.16 -5.97
N ARG A 318 -4.59 11.29 -5.28
CA ARG A 318 -3.55 12.30 -4.99
C ARG A 318 -2.49 11.75 -4.05
N ALA A 319 -2.88 10.98 -3.04
CA ALA A 319 -1.94 10.35 -2.12
C ALA A 319 -1.00 9.39 -2.87
N VAL A 320 -1.56 8.56 -3.79
CA VAL A 320 -0.79 7.62 -4.61
C VAL A 320 0.24 8.32 -5.49
N GLU A 321 -0.16 9.45 -6.08
CA GLU A 321 0.73 10.24 -6.91
C GLU A 321 1.82 10.92 -6.09
N ALA A 322 1.45 11.56 -4.98
CA ALA A 322 2.38 12.22 -4.07
C ALA A 322 3.44 11.23 -3.55
N ALA A 323 3.05 9.98 -3.26
CA ALA A 323 3.96 8.93 -2.84
C ALA A 323 5.07 8.64 -3.87
N GLY A 324 4.82 8.84 -5.16
CA GLY A 324 5.84 8.68 -6.20
C GLY A 324 6.93 9.75 -6.15
N ASP A 325 6.60 10.95 -5.66
CA ASP A 325 7.51 12.10 -5.58
C ASP A 325 8.01 12.38 -4.16
N VAL A 326 7.68 11.51 -3.19
CA VAL A 326 8.24 11.56 -1.83
C VAL A 326 9.76 11.53 -1.89
N SER A 327 10.38 12.41 -1.10
CA SER A 327 11.84 12.56 -0.99
C SER A 327 12.34 12.41 0.44
N THR A 328 11.45 12.62 1.42
CA THR A 328 11.75 12.42 2.85
C THR A 328 10.65 11.57 3.47
N LEU A 329 11.04 10.48 4.12
CA LEU A 329 10.16 9.62 4.88
C LEU A 329 10.45 9.81 6.37
N LEU A 330 9.43 10.24 7.10
CA LEU A 330 9.44 10.32 8.55
C LEU A 330 8.78 9.06 9.11
N LEU A 331 9.45 8.38 10.02
CA LEU A 331 8.91 7.21 10.68
C LEU A 331 8.85 7.47 12.17
N ASP A 332 7.69 7.23 12.78
CA ASP A 332 7.68 7.05 14.23
C ASP A 332 8.51 5.81 14.60
N LYS A 333 9.15 5.80 15.76
CA LYS A 333 9.97 4.66 16.17
C LYS A 333 9.09 3.50 16.63
N THR A 334 8.17 3.78 17.56
CA THR A 334 7.42 2.75 18.30
C THR A 334 6.42 2.09 17.37
N GLY A 335 6.36 0.76 17.37
CA GLY A 335 5.41 0.00 16.54
C GLY A 335 5.72 -0.01 15.04
N THR A 336 6.53 0.93 14.55
CA THR A 336 6.93 1.04 13.14
C THR A 336 8.32 0.45 12.92
N ILE A 337 9.39 1.05 13.44
CA ILE A 337 10.78 0.58 13.28
C ILE A 337 11.06 -0.59 14.22
N THR A 338 10.55 -0.50 15.44
CA THR A 338 10.75 -1.49 16.48
C THR A 338 9.49 -2.31 16.72
N LEU A 339 9.61 -3.40 17.48
CA LEU A 339 8.45 -4.18 17.93
C LEU A 339 7.54 -3.40 18.91
N GLY A 340 7.99 -2.23 19.38
CA GLY A 340 7.23 -1.32 20.24
C GLY A 340 7.31 -1.62 21.74
N ASN A 341 7.90 -2.76 22.13
CA ASN A 341 8.11 -3.13 23.52
C ASN A 341 9.61 -3.35 23.79
N ARG A 342 10.11 -2.86 24.92
CA ARG A 342 11.48 -3.13 25.36
C ARG A 342 11.58 -4.58 25.82
N GLN A 343 12.49 -5.35 25.22
CA GLN A 343 12.70 -6.76 25.54
C GLN A 343 14.05 -6.98 26.18
N ALA A 344 14.11 -7.95 27.09
CA ALA A 344 15.36 -8.44 27.66
C ALA A 344 16.24 -9.03 26.56
N SER A 345 17.45 -8.49 26.43
CA SER A 345 18.43 -8.91 25.43
C SER A 345 19.62 -9.65 26.03
N GLU A 346 20.00 -9.28 27.26
CA GLU A 346 21.19 -9.80 27.90
C GLU A 346 21.08 -9.77 29.43
N PHE A 347 21.68 -10.77 30.08
CA PHE A 347 21.92 -10.79 31.52
C PHE A 347 23.38 -10.47 31.77
N VAL A 348 23.65 -9.41 32.53
CA VAL A 348 24.99 -8.90 32.78
C VAL A 348 25.30 -9.04 34.26
N PRO A 349 25.98 -10.12 34.69
CA PRO A 349 26.27 -10.36 36.10
C PRO A 349 27.28 -9.37 36.65
N VAL A 350 27.15 -9.05 37.94
CA VAL A 350 28.21 -8.35 38.68
C VAL A 350 29.33 -9.32 39.05
N SER A 351 30.47 -8.76 39.43
CA SER A 351 31.65 -9.49 39.90
C SER A 351 31.28 -10.47 41.02
N GLY A 352 31.66 -11.74 40.84
CA GLY A 352 31.37 -12.80 41.80
C GLY A 352 30.01 -13.50 41.63
N THR A 353 29.18 -13.08 40.66
CA THR A 353 27.94 -13.78 40.30
C THR A 353 28.07 -14.44 38.93
N THR A 354 27.47 -15.63 38.74
CA THR A 354 27.43 -16.27 37.42
C THR A 354 26.22 -15.80 36.61
N GLU A 355 26.33 -15.85 35.28
CA GLU A 355 25.21 -15.51 34.38
C GLU A 355 24.00 -16.43 34.60
N ALA A 356 24.23 -17.69 34.99
CA ALA A 356 23.18 -18.66 35.31
C ALA A 356 22.42 -18.31 36.59
N ASP A 357 23.12 -17.88 37.66
CA ASP A 357 22.49 -17.47 38.92
C ASP A 357 21.64 -16.21 38.72
N LEU A 358 22.13 -15.27 37.92
CA LEU A 358 21.38 -14.08 37.53
C LEU A 358 20.14 -14.45 36.70
N ALA A 359 20.26 -15.35 35.72
CA ALA A 359 19.14 -15.76 34.88
C ALA A 359 18.03 -16.46 35.69
N ASP A 360 18.38 -17.34 36.63
CA ASP A 360 17.40 -18.01 37.52
C ASP A 360 16.67 -17.00 38.41
N ALA A 361 17.41 -16.09 39.04
CA ALA A 361 16.82 -15.03 39.86
C ALA A 361 15.95 -14.04 39.04
N ALA A 362 16.40 -13.68 37.83
CA ALA A 362 15.68 -12.81 36.91
C ALA A 362 14.36 -13.45 36.43
N GLN A 363 14.37 -14.75 36.13
CA GLN A 363 13.17 -15.49 35.77
C GLN A 363 12.19 -15.53 36.95
N LEU A 364 12.64 -15.96 38.12
CA LEU A 364 11.83 -16.07 39.33
C LEU A 364 11.15 -14.75 39.68
N SER A 365 11.90 -13.64 39.70
CA SER A 365 11.35 -12.32 40.00
C SER A 365 10.44 -11.75 38.90
N SER A 366 10.40 -12.34 37.71
CA SER A 366 9.57 -11.90 36.58
C SER A 366 8.32 -12.75 36.36
N LEU A 367 8.15 -13.89 37.04
CA LEU A 367 6.97 -14.76 36.87
C LEU A 367 5.66 -14.11 37.36
N ALA A 368 5.74 -13.14 38.26
CA ALA A 368 4.61 -12.33 38.73
C ALA A 368 4.51 -10.96 38.02
N ASP A 369 5.41 -10.70 37.07
CA ASP A 369 5.48 -9.45 36.31
C ASP A 369 4.79 -9.66 34.95
N GLU A 370 3.50 -9.35 34.88
CA GLU A 370 2.70 -9.54 33.65
C GLU A 370 3.00 -8.49 32.56
N THR A 371 3.87 -7.50 32.84
CA THR A 371 4.26 -6.49 31.86
C THR A 371 5.03 -7.11 30.67
N PRO A 372 5.05 -6.44 29.50
CA PRO A 372 5.86 -6.89 28.37
C PRO A 372 7.34 -7.11 28.74
N GLU A 373 7.90 -6.23 29.58
CA GLU A 373 9.26 -6.32 30.09
C GLU A 373 9.45 -7.56 30.97
N GLY A 374 8.53 -7.82 31.90
CA GLY A 374 8.49 -9.03 32.74
C GLY A 374 8.48 -10.31 31.92
N ARG A 375 7.53 -10.41 30.98
CA ARG A 375 7.42 -11.56 30.07
C ARG A 375 8.67 -11.77 29.24
N SER A 376 9.29 -10.70 28.73
CA SER A 376 10.52 -10.80 27.92
C SER A 376 11.70 -11.39 28.69
N VAL A 377 11.81 -11.12 30.01
CA VAL A 377 12.85 -11.70 30.86
C VAL A 377 12.67 -13.20 31.01
N VAL A 378 11.43 -13.66 31.22
CA VAL A 378 11.10 -15.09 31.33
C VAL A 378 11.42 -15.82 30.02
N VAL A 379 11.09 -15.21 28.87
CA VAL A 379 11.40 -15.75 27.54
C VAL A 379 12.91 -15.86 27.34
N LEU A 380 13.68 -14.81 27.62
CA LEU A 380 15.14 -14.82 27.47
C LEU A 380 15.78 -15.92 28.34
N ALA A 381 15.34 -16.05 29.60
CA ALA A 381 15.80 -17.08 30.53
C ALA A 381 15.53 -18.50 30.00
N LYS A 382 14.34 -18.73 29.44
CA LYS A 382 13.94 -20.02 28.87
C LYS A 382 14.73 -20.38 27.61
N GLU A 383 14.85 -19.45 26.66
CA GLU A 383 15.48 -19.71 25.37
C GLU A 383 17.00 -19.84 25.46
N ARG A 384 17.67 -18.97 26.23
CA ARG A 384 19.13 -18.90 26.28
C ARG A 384 19.76 -19.81 27.34
N TYR A 385 19.05 -20.08 28.44
CA TYR A 385 19.57 -20.86 29.57
C TYR A 385 18.81 -22.17 29.82
N GLY A 386 17.78 -22.48 29.01
CA GLY A 386 17.01 -23.71 29.14
C GLY A 386 16.21 -23.80 30.44
N LEU A 387 15.96 -22.68 31.11
CA LEU A 387 15.21 -22.63 32.35
C LEU A 387 13.72 -22.91 32.07
N ARG A 388 13.23 -24.08 32.50
CA ARG A 388 11.83 -24.48 32.36
C ARG A 388 10.91 -23.48 33.08
N GLU A 389 9.76 -23.16 32.48
CA GLU A 389 8.71 -22.38 33.16
C GLU A 389 8.32 -23.07 34.45
N ARG A 390 8.48 -22.38 35.58
CA ARG A 390 7.98 -22.80 36.89
C ARG A 390 6.64 -22.10 37.09
N HIS A 391 5.54 -22.85 37.16
CA HIS A 391 4.23 -22.23 37.37
C HIS A 391 4.09 -21.76 38.83
N GLN A 392 3.31 -20.70 39.09
CA GLN A 392 3.12 -20.14 40.45
C GLN A 392 2.65 -21.18 41.49
N GLY A 393 2.08 -22.31 41.07
CA GLY A 393 1.66 -23.41 41.94
C GLY A 393 2.69 -24.53 42.16
N GLU A 394 3.85 -24.52 41.48
CA GLU A 394 4.90 -25.53 41.64
C GLU A 394 5.84 -25.23 42.81
N LEU A 395 5.91 -23.97 43.26
CA LEU A 395 6.70 -23.54 44.42
C LEU A 395 5.79 -23.40 45.64
N THR A 396 5.72 -24.46 46.45
CA THR A 396 4.95 -24.46 47.70
C THR A 396 5.51 -23.44 48.69
N GLY A 397 4.72 -22.44 49.08
CA GLY A 397 5.12 -21.41 50.05
C GLY A 397 5.76 -20.15 49.46
N ALA A 398 5.71 -19.97 48.13
CA ALA A 398 6.17 -18.74 47.49
C ALA A 398 5.14 -17.60 47.63
N GLU A 399 5.58 -16.44 48.12
CA GLU A 399 4.83 -15.19 48.10
C GLU A 399 5.25 -14.36 46.89
N TRP A 400 4.33 -14.17 45.94
CA TRP A 400 4.58 -13.48 44.69
C TRP A 400 4.32 -11.98 44.82
N ILE A 401 5.26 -11.17 44.35
CA ILE A 401 5.15 -9.70 44.39
C ILE A 401 5.01 -9.22 42.96
N ALA A 402 3.77 -8.86 42.62
CA ALA A 402 3.44 -8.29 41.33
C ALA A 402 4.15 -6.94 41.13
N PHE A 403 4.44 -6.61 39.87
CA PHE A 403 4.96 -5.30 39.53
C PHE A 403 3.94 -4.20 39.86
N THR A 404 4.39 -3.11 40.47
CA THR A 404 3.59 -1.89 40.63
C THR A 404 4.38 -0.67 40.19
N ALA A 405 3.70 0.34 39.63
CA ALA A 405 4.34 1.58 39.19
C ALA A 405 4.93 2.39 40.35
N GLN A 406 4.40 2.22 41.57
CA GLN A 406 4.86 2.87 42.79
C GLN A 406 6.21 2.30 43.24
N THR A 407 6.33 0.97 43.30
CA THR A 407 7.56 0.30 43.72
C THR A 407 8.60 0.22 42.60
N ARG A 408 8.13 0.19 41.34
CA ARG A 408 8.94 -0.05 40.11
C ARG A 408 9.79 -1.32 40.22
N MET A 409 9.28 -2.32 40.93
CA MET A 409 9.91 -3.62 41.13
C MET A 409 8.86 -4.73 41.23
N SER A 410 9.27 -5.95 40.88
CA SER A 410 8.56 -7.21 41.08
C SER A 410 9.47 -8.20 41.79
N GLY A 411 8.92 -9.34 42.23
CA GLY A 411 9.73 -10.33 42.92
C GLY A 411 8.99 -11.56 43.41
N VAL A 412 9.72 -12.36 44.18
CA VAL A 412 9.20 -13.52 44.88
C VAL A 412 9.96 -13.73 46.19
N ASP A 413 9.24 -14.16 47.22
CA ASP A 413 9.79 -14.64 48.48
C ASP A 413 9.51 -16.14 48.59
N VAL A 414 10.56 -16.96 48.60
CA VAL A 414 10.45 -18.42 48.58
C VAL A 414 11.64 -19.06 49.31
N ASP A 415 11.39 -20.08 50.13
CA ASP A 415 12.44 -20.86 50.82
C ASP A 415 13.48 -20.03 51.60
N GLY A 416 13.04 -18.92 52.23
CA GLY A 416 13.92 -18.01 52.97
C GLY A 416 14.79 -17.11 52.09
N ARG A 417 14.55 -17.12 50.77
CA ARG A 417 15.19 -16.27 49.77
C ARG A 417 14.20 -15.23 49.26
N LYS A 418 14.58 -13.95 49.29
CA LYS A 418 13.80 -12.85 48.69
C LYS A 418 14.49 -12.37 47.43
N VAL A 419 13.83 -12.46 46.29
CA VAL A 419 14.37 -12.03 45.00
C VAL A 419 13.58 -10.84 44.48
N ARG A 420 14.28 -9.78 44.07
CA ARG A 420 13.66 -8.57 43.52
C ARG A 420 14.31 -8.20 42.19
N LYS A 421 13.50 -7.73 41.25
CA LYS A 421 13.92 -7.12 39.99
C LYS A 421 13.21 -5.78 39.86
N GLY A 422 13.90 -4.76 39.37
CA GLY A 422 13.26 -3.48 39.10
C GLY A 422 14.21 -2.41 38.60
N ALA A 423 13.72 -1.17 38.62
CA ALA A 423 14.53 0.00 38.29
C ALA A 423 15.76 0.08 39.22
N ALA A 424 16.92 0.47 38.67
CA ALA A 424 18.19 0.45 39.39
C ALA A 424 18.12 1.14 40.76
N GLY A 425 17.54 2.35 40.83
CA GLY A 425 17.37 3.09 42.09
C GLY A 425 16.48 2.36 43.12
N SER A 426 15.39 1.74 42.68
CA SER A 426 14.46 1.01 43.57
C SER A 426 15.12 -0.22 44.17
N VAL A 427 15.86 -0.98 43.36
CA VAL A 427 16.53 -2.21 43.83
C VAL A 427 17.71 -1.87 44.74
N VAL A 428 18.50 -0.83 44.42
CA VAL A 428 19.58 -0.35 45.30
C VAL A 428 19.05 0.11 46.65
N ALA A 429 17.93 0.83 46.67
CA ALA A 429 17.28 1.24 47.92
C ALA A 429 16.83 0.02 48.74
N TRP A 430 16.17 -0.96 48.10
CA TRP A 430 15.75 -2.19 48.76
C TRP A 430 16.92 -2.97 49.37
N VAL A 431 18.03 -3.15 48.63
CA VAL A 431 19.22 -3.84 49.15
C VAL A 431 19.78 -3.13 50.39
N ARG A 432 19.86 -1.79 50.37
CA ARG A 432 20.34 -1.00 51.50
C ARG A 432 19.41 -1.05 52.71
N GLU A 433 18.10 -1.06 52.50
CA GLU A 433 17.10 -1.21 53.58
C GLU A 433 17.20 -2.56 54.28
N GLN A 434 17.58 -3.62 53.56
CA GLN A 434 17.87 -4.95 54.14
C GLN A 434 19.29 -5.06 54.74
N GLY A 435 20.04 -3.95 54.82
CA GLY A 435 21.40 -3.93 55.37
C GLY A 435 22.47 -4.56 54.47
N GLY A 436 22.17 -4.71 53.17
CA GLY A 436 23.03 -5.33 52.17
C GLY A 436 24.02 -4.39 51.49
N GLU A 437 24.96 -4.97 50.74
CA GLU A 437 25.96 -4.24 49.95
C GLU A 437 25.66 -4.30 48.45
N VAL A 438 25.91 -3.19 47.76
CA VAL A 438 25.79 -3.08 46.30
C VAL A 438 27.20 -3.16 45.72
N SER A 439 27.43 -4.12 44.82
CA SER A 439 28.74 -4.29 44.16
C SER A 439 29.18 -3.02 43.45
N GLU A 440 30.47 -2.69 43.52
CA GLU A 440 31.03 -1.45 42.92
C GLU A 440 30.85 -1.38 41.41
N ASP A 441 30.79 -2.52 40.73
CA ASP A 441 30.58 -2.61 39.28
C ASP A 441 29.10 -2.52 38.86
N ALA A 442 28.14 -2.63 39.78
CA ALA A 442 26.71 -2.52 39.43
C ALA A 442 26.37 -1.16 38.79
N GLY A 443 26.90 -0.06 39.35
CA GLY A 443 26.74 1.29 38.81
C GLY A 443 27.31 1.43 37.39
N PRO A 444 28.61 1.17 37.18
CA PRO A 444 29.23 1.17 35.86
C PRO A 444 28.52 0.29 34.82
N LEU A 445 27.98 -0.88 35.22
CA LEU A 445 27.21 -1.74 34.32
C LEU A 445 25.88 -1.09 33.92
N THR A 446 25.16 -0.47 34.86
CA THR A 446 23.92 0.26 34.57
C THR A 446 24.16 1.49 33.70
N ASP A 447 25.26 2.21 33.93
CA ASP A 447 25.65 3.39 33.14
C ASP A 447 25.98 2.96 31.71
N ARG A 448 26.78 1.90 31.53
CA ARG A 448 27.13 1.36 30.22
C ARG A 448 25.91 0.93 29.40
N ILE A 449 24.91 0.30 30.03
CA ILE A 449 23.66 -0.08 29.36
C ILE A 449 22.87 1.17 28.95
N SER A 450 22.81 2.17 29.82
CA SER A 450 22.11 3.43 29.56
C SER A 450 22.79 4.23 28.43
N GLU A 451 24.13 4.25 28.40
CA GLU A 451 24.94 4.87 27.34
C GLU A 451 24.77 4.17 25.99
N ALA A 452 24.58 2.85 25.99
CA ALA A 452 24.24 2.07 24.81
C ALA A 452 22.77 2.24 24.36
N GLY A 453 21.98 3.07 25.05
CA GLY A 453 20.59 3.32 24.72
C GLY A 453 19.58 2.33 25.31
N GLY A 454 20.05 1.36 26.10
CA GLY A 454 19.21 0.38 26.77
C GLY A 454 18.63 0.88 28.09
N THR A 455 17.66 0.14 28.64
CA THR A 455 17.13 0.36 29.99
C THR A 455 17.65 -0.73 30.93
N PRO A 456 18.46 -0.38 31.94
CA PRO A 456 18.96 -1.36 32.90
C PRO A 456 17.91 -1.67 33.98
N LEU A 457 17.65 -2.96 34.22
CA LEU A 457 16.93 -3.42 35.41
C LEU A 457 17.86 -4.21 36.30
N LEU A 458 17.94 -3.87 37.58
CA LEU A 458 18.75 -4.62 38.53
C LEU A 458 17.98 -5.83 39.05
N VAL A 459 18.73 -6.90 39.34
CA VAL A 459 18.24 -8.08 40.04
C VAL A 459 19.03 -8.24 41.33
N ALA A 460 18.34 -8.40 42.44
CA ALA A 460 18.94 -8.58 43.75
C ALA A 460 18.30 -9.76 44.48
N VAL A 461 19.06 -10.30 45.42
CA VAL A 461 18.66 -11.41 46.27
C VAL A 461 19.01 -11.09 47.72
N GLU A 462 18.16 -11.49 48.65
CA GLU A 462 18.45 -11.64 50.07
C GLU A 462 18.32 -13.12 50.42
N ASP A 463 19.40 -13.72 50.91
CA ASP A 463 19.46 -15.10 51.38
C ASP A 463 20.34 -15.18 52.66
N THR A 464 20.84 -16.37 53.01
CA THR A 464 21.70 -16.58 54.19
C THR A 464 23.00 -15.79 54.17
N GLU A 465 23.45 -15.30 53.00
CA GLU A 465 24.65 -14.47 52.84
C GLU A 465 24.34 -12.96 52.94
N GLY A 466 23.06 -12.59 53.04
CA GLY A 466 22.60 -11.21 53.10
C GLY A 466 22.08 -10.67 51.75
N ALA A 467 21.59 -9.43 51.77
CA ALA A 467 21.08 -8.76 50.58
C ALA A 467 22.23 -8.30 49.67
N ARG A 468 22.19 -8.69 48.39
CA ARG A 468 23.19 -8.29 47.38
C ARG A 468 22.58 -8.20 45.98
N VAL A 469 23.21 -7.40 45.13
CA VAL A 469 22.87 -7.32 43.69
C VAL A 469 23.55 -8.48 42.96
N LEU A 470 22.79 -9.17 42.10
CA LEU A 470 23.29 -10.27 41.26
C LEU A 470 23.71 -9.80 39.87
N GLY A 471 23.10 -8.73 39.37
CA GLY A 471 23.46 -8.15 38.08
C GLY A 471 22.38 -7.27 37.48
N VAL A 472 22.56 -6.99 36.20
CA VAL A 472 21.72 -6.08 35.41
C VAL A 472 21.12 -6.85 34.23
N ILE A 473 19.83 -6.66 34.00
CA ILE A 473 19.13 -7.06 32.78
C ILE A 473 19.17 -5.89 31.81
N HIS A 474 19.70 -6.11 30.62
CA HIS A 474 19.68 -5.14 29.54
C HIS A 474 18.38 -5.25 28.76
N LEU A 475 17.44 -4.33 29.00
CA LEU A 475 16.28 -4.18 28.14
C LEU A 475 16.61 -3.27 26.96
N LYS A 476 16.32 -3.70 25.73
CA LYS A 476 16.42 -2.84 24.54
C LYS A 476 15.14 -2.89 23.72
N ASP A 477 14.86 -1.80 23.01
CA ASP A 477 13.78 -1.79 22.02
C ASP A 477 14.29 -2.47 20.75
N VAL A 478 13.68 -3.60 20.38
CA VAL A 478 14.21 -4.48 19.32
C VAL A 478 13.75 -3.98 17.95
N VAL A 479 14.72 -3.66 17.09
CA VAL A 479 14.46 -3.30 15.68
C VAL A 479 13.90 -4.51 14.93
N LYS A 480 12.87 -4.29 14.11
CA LYS A 480 12.29 -5.35 13.29
C LYS A 480 13.31 -5.94 12.32
N GLU A 481 13.18 -7.23 12.02
CA GLU A 481 14.08 -7.91 11.09
C GLU A 481 14.05 -7.26 9.69
N GLY A 482 15.22 -7.16 9.05
CA GLY A 482 15.38 -6.65 7.70
C GLY A 482 15.25 -5.13 7.51
N MET A 483 15.01 -4.34 8.57
CA MET A 483 14.82 -2.88 8.44
C MET A 483 16.00 -2.16 7.76
N ARG A 484 17.23 -2.61 8.02
CA ARG A 484 18.43 -2.03 7.40
C ARG A 484 18.43 -2.17 5.88
N GLU A 485 18.14 -3.36 5.38
CA GLU A 485 18.09 -3.60 3.92
C GLU A 485 17.00 -2.75 3.24
N ARG A 486 15.90 -2.51 3.96
CA ARG A 486 14.76 -1.72 3.49
C ARG A 486 15.08 -0.23 3.44
N PHE A 487 15.75 0.31 4.46
CA PHE A 487 16.24 1.69 4.41
C PHE A 487 17.34 1.88 3.37
N ASP A 488 18.19 0.89 3.14
CA ASP A 488 19.15 0.92 2.03
C ASP A 488 18.47 0.95 0.66
N GLU A 489 17.32 0.28 0.51
CA GLU A 489 16.51 0.35 -0.70
C GLU A 489 15.87 1.72 -0.90
N LEU A 490 15.27 2.31 0.14
CA LEU A 490 14.73 3.67 0.10
C LEU A 490 15.82 4.70 -0.25
N ARG A 491 17.02 4.55 0.33
CA ARG A 491 18.20 5.37 0.02
C ARG A 491 18.62 5.23 -1.44
N ARG A 492 18.62 4.00 -1.99
CA ARG A 492 18.84 3.73 -3.43
C ARG A 492 17.76 4.36 -4.33
N MET A 493 16.54 4.53 -3.83
CA MET A 493 15.44 5.24 -4.51
C MET A 493 15.54 6.76 -4.40
N GLY A 494 16.50 7.28 -3.62
CA GLY A 494 16.71 8.71 -3.38
C GLY A 494 15.83 9.30 -2.28
N ILE A 495 15.30 8.48 -1.38
CA ILE A 495 14.46 8.89 -0.26
C ILE A 495 15.30 8.92 1.01
N ARG A 496 15.30 10.06 1.69
CA ARG A 496 15.93 10.24 3.01
C ARG A 496 14.99 9.74 4.11
N THR A 497 15.46 8.90 5.02
CA THR A 497 14.68 8.37 6.13
C THR A 497 15.05 9.03 7.45
N VAL A 498 14.06 9.55 8.18
CA VAL A 498 14.26 10.19 9.48
C VAL A 498 13.40 9.49 10.52
N MET A 499 14.03 8.95 11.55
CA MET A 499 13.33 8.38 12.69
C MET A 499 12.92 9.48 13.66
N ILE A 500 11.70 9.42 14.18
CA ILE A 500 11.19 10.34 15.20
C ILE A 500 10.87 9.53 16.45
N THR A 501 11.37 9.97 17.60
CA THR A 501 11.15 9.29 18.87
C THR A 501 11.09 10.26 20.05
N GLY A 502 10.34 9.88 21.08
CA GLY A 502 10.37 10.55 22.38
C GLY A 502 11.49 10.05 23.31
N ASP A 503 12.26 9.05 22.89
CA ASP A 503 13.42 8.58 23.65
C ASP A 503 14.54 9.63 23.67
N ASN A 504 15.43 9.50 24.66
CA ASN A 504 16.61 10.35 24.77
C ASN A 504 17.56 10.19 23.55
N PRO A 505 18.48 11.13 23.32
CA PRO A 505 19.36 11.12 22.15
C PRO A 505 20.28 9.90 22.04
N LEU A 506 20.70 9.29 23.16
CA LEU A 506 21.59 8.12 23.16
C LEU A 506 20.84 6.87 22.67
N THR A 507 19.64 6.62 23.20
CA THR A 507 18.75 5.55 22.74
C THR A 507 18.35 5.73 21.29
N ALA A 508 17.96 6.94 20.90
CA ALA A 508 17.60 7.24 19.52
C ALA A 508 18.76 6.97 18.56
N LYS A 509 19.99 7.37 18.92
CA LYS A 509 21.18 7.14 18.10
C LYS A 509 21.49 5.64 17.95
N ALA A 510 21.45 4.87 19.04
CA ALA A 510 21.71 3.44 19.00
C ALA A 510 20.73 2.71 18.07
N ILE A 511 19.43 3.01 18.18
CA ILE A 511 18.38 2.44 17.32
C ILE A 511 18.57 2.89 15.87
N ALA A 512 18.93 4.17 15.65
CA ALA A 512 19.15 4.70 14.31
C ALA A 512 20.30 3.97 13.58
N GLU A 513 21.41 3.71 14.28
CA GLU A 513 22.57 2.99 13.75
C GLU A 513 22.25 1.49 13.52
N GLU A 514 21.52 0.85 14.44
CA GLU A 514 21.07 -0.54 14.29
C GLU A 514 20.15 -0.67 13.06
N ALA A 515 19.13 0.18 12.96
CA ALA A 515 18.15 0.18 11.88
C ALA A 515 18.73 0.68 10.54
N GLY A 516 19.73 1.56 10.53
CA GLY A 516 20.31 2.11 9.29
C GLY A 516 19.53 3.30 8.69
N VAL A 517 18.83 4.08 9.51
CA VAL A 517 18.16 5.32 9.07
C VAL A 517 19.16 6.44 8.76
N ASP A 518 18.78 7.42 7.93
CA ASP A 518 19.67 8.54 7.57
C ASP A 518 19.88 9.53 8.73
N ASP A 519 18.84 9.77 9.51
CA ASP A 519 18.82 10.79 10.55
C ASP A 519 17.78 10.45 11.63
N PHE A 520 17.81 11.16 12.76
CA PHE A 520 16.81 11.00 13.82
C PHE A 520 16.48 12.32 14.53
N LEU A 521 15.27 12.40 15.07
CA LEU A 521 14.81 13.43 15.99
C LEU A 521 14.45 12.77 17.32
N ALA A 522 15.27 13.02 18.34
CA ALA A 522 15.07 12.52 19.70
C ALA A 522 14.28 13.51 20.55
N GLU A 523 13.69 13.04 21.65
CA GLU A 523 12.88 13.82 22.60
C GLU A 523 11.80 14.67 21.90
N ALA A 524 11.25 14.16 20.80
CA ALA A 524 10.35 14.91 19.94
C ALA A 524 8.96 15.08 20.56
N THR A 525 8.51 16.32 20.70
CA THR A 525 7.11 16.64 21.00
C THR A 525 6.23 16.51 19.74
N PRO A 526 4.89 16.36 19.86
CA PRO A 526 3.99 16.40 18.71
C PRO A 526 4.17 17.67 17.84
N GLU A 527 4.46 18.80 18.47
CA GLU A 527 4.77 20.07 17.81
C GLU A 527 6.05 20.00 17.00
N ASP A 528 7.10 19.35 17.54
CA ASP A 528 8.37 19.16 16.83
C ASP A 528 8.20 18.26 15.60
N LYS A 529 7.35 17.21 15.68
CA LYS A 529 7.02 16.38 14.51
C LYS A 529 6.43 17.22 13.39
N MET A 530 5.44 18.06 13.71
CA MET A 530 4.82 18.96 12.74
C MET A 530 5.79 20.03 12.21
N ALA A 531 6.63 20.59 13.08
CA ALA A 531 7.63 21.57 12.69
C ALA A 531 8.66 20.98 11.71
N LEU A 532 9.08 19.74 11.92
CA LEU A 532 9.96 19.01 11.00
C LEU A 532 9.31 18.81 9.64
N ILE A 533 8.05 18.36 9.60
CA ILE A 533 7.29 18.20 8.34
C ILE A 533 7.24 19.53 7.57
N ARG A 534 6.83 20.62 8.24
CA ARG A 534 6.73 21.94 7.62
C ARG A 534 8.09 22.46 7.13
N ARG A 535 9.16 22.19 7.87
CA ARG A 535 10.52 22.58 7.48
C ARG A 535 10.98 21.88 6.20
N GLU A 536 10.77 20.56 6.11
CA GLU A 536 11.12 19.80 4.90
C GLU A 536 10.23 20.24 3.72
N GLN A 537 8.93 20.44 3.93
CA GLN A 537 7.99 20.96 2.93
C GLN A 537 8.36 22.37 2.43
N ALA A 538 8.75 23.27 3.34
CA ALA A 538 9.24 24.60 2.98
C ALA A 538 10.55 24.55 2.15
N GLY A 539 11.33 23.48 2.29
CA GLY A 539 12.47 23.16 1.45
C GLY A 539 12.11 22.60 0.06
N GLY A 540 10.81 22.53 -0.29
CA GLY A 540 10.32 22.00 -1.56
C GLY A 540 10.30 20.47 -1.65
N LYS A 541 10.44 19.77 -0.52
CA LYS A 541 10.42 18.31 -0.45
C LYS A 541 9.01 17.82 -0.12
N LEU A 542 8.58 16.76 -0.81
CA LEU A 542 7.38 16.02 -0.39
C LEU A 542 7.73 15.04 0.73
N VAL A 543 6.92 15.10 1.79
CA VAL A 543 7.13 14.38 3.03
C VAL A 543 6.09 13.28 3.20
N ALA A 544 6.56 12.05 3.34
CA ALA A 544 5.75 10.96 3.84
C ALA A 544 5.93 10.80 5.35
N MET A 545 4.87 10.46 6.07
CA MET A 545 4.91 10.08 7.46
C MET A 545 4.16 8.77 7.68
N THR A 546 4.69 7.91 8.53
CA THR A 546 3.99 6.74 9.06
C THR A 546 3.84 6.82 10.57
N GLY A 547 2.71 6.35 11.10
CA GLY A 547 2.40 6.34 12.53
C GLY A 547 1.14 5.54 12.83
N ASP A 548 0.97 5.16 14.09
CA ASP A 548 -0.12 4.31 14.59
C ASP A 548 -0.91 4.93 15.77
N GLY A 549 -0.33 5.91 16.46
CA GLY A 549 -0.92 6.52 17.65
C GLY A 549 -1.86 7.71 17.38
N THR A 550 -2.73 8.01 18.36
CA THR A 550 -3.54 9.25 18.38
C THR A 550 -2.67 10.51 18.32
N ASN A 551 -1.49 10.47 18.92
CA ASN A 551 -0.52 11.56 18.94
C ASN A 551 0.06 11.87 17.55
N ASP A 552 0.01 10.92 16.62
CA ASP A 552 0.54 11.08 15.27
C ASP A 552 -0.51 11.61 14.29
N ALA A 553 -1.79 11.57 14.64
CA ALA A 553 -2.87 12.02 13.76
C ALA A 553 -2.66 13.44 13.20
N PRO A 554 -2.27 14.47 13.98
CA PRO A 554 -2.01 15.80 13.44
C PRO A 554 -0.86 15.82 12.42
N ALA A 555 0.19 15.02 12.66
CA ALA A 555 1.36 14.97 11.82
C ALA A 555 1.10 14.15 10.53
N LEU A 556 0.34 13.05 10.61
CA LEU A 556 -0.18 12.30 9.47
C LEU A 556 -1.04 13.17 8.55
N ALA A 557 -1.90 14.02 9.12
CA ALA A 557 -2.74 14.95 8.35
C ALA A 557 -1.94 16.09 7.69
N GLN A 558 -0.82 16.51 8.31
CA GLN A 558 0.06 17.56 7.78
C GLN A 558 1.00 17.08 6.68
N ALA A 559 1.35 15.79 6.69
CA ALA A 559 2.20 15.16 5.68
C ALA A 559 1.54 15.13 4.29
N ASP A 560 2.35 15.15 3.22
CA ASP A 560 1.84 14.99 1.87
C ASP A 560 1.29 13.57 1.64
N VAL A 561 1.94 12.60 2.28
CA VAL A 561 1.52 11.20 2.33
C VAL A 561 1.54 10.74 3.79
N GLY A 562 0.37 10.62 4.41
CA GLY A 562 0.21 10.11 5.76
C GLY A 562 -0.25 8.65 5.73
N VAL A 563 0.62 7.72 6.12
CA VAL A 563 0.35 6.28 6.12
C VAL A 563 0.05 5.81 7.54
N ALA A 564 -1.22 5.60 7.84
CA ALA A 564 -1.68 5.05 9.11
C ALA A 564 -1.59 3.52 9.11
N MET A 565 -1.26 2.93 10.26
CA MET A 565 -1.25 1.47 10.44
C MET A 565 -2.67 0.95 10.74
N ASN A 566 -3.03 -0.23 10.24
CA ASN A 566 -4.32 -0.86 10.57
C ASN A 566 -4.45 -1.27 12.05
N THR A 567 -3.35 -1.54 12.74
CA THR A 567 -3.36 -1.70 14.20
C THR A 567 -3.62 -0.40 14.95
N GLY A 568 -3.40 0.76 14.31
CA GLY A 568 -3.48 2.07 14.92
C GLY A 568 -4.90 2.53 15.25
N THR A 569 -4.98 3.63 16.00
CA THR A 569 -6.24 4.18 16.49
C THR A 569 -7.15 4.71 15.38
N SER A 570 -8.46 4.75 15.63
CA SER A 570 -9.45 5.31 14.70
C SER A 570 -9.07 6.74 14.23
N ALA A 571 -8.53 7.56 15.14
CA ALA A 571 -8.06 8.91 14.84
C ALA A 571 -6.88 8.93 13.85
N ALA A 572 -5.91 8.01 14.00
CA ALA A 572 -4.78 7.90 13.08
C ALA A 572 -5.24 7.46 11.68
N LYS A 573 -6.15 6.47 11.61
CA LYS A 573 -6.73 5.99 10.33
C LYS A 573 -7.52 7.07 9.60
N GLU A 574 -8.21 7.94 10.32
CA GLU A 574 -8.95 9.07 9.72
C GLU A 574 -8.05 10.22 9.28
N ALA A 575 -6.97 10.48 10.01
CA ALA A 575 -6.03 11.54 9.67
C ALA A 575 -5.09 11.17 8.51
N GLY A 576 -4.71 9.89 8.40
CA GLY A 576 -3.92 9.36 7.31
C GLY A 576 -4.66 9.41 5.97
N ASN A 577 -3.95 9.80 4.91
CA ASN A 577 -4.48 9.72 3.55
C ASN A 577 -4.21 8.36 2.88
N MET A 578 -3.48 7.48 3.57
CA MET A 578 -3.35 6.06 3.29
C MET A 578 -3.45 5.23 4.57
N VAL A 579 -3.88 3.98 4.45
CA VAL A 579 -3.89 2.99 5.53
C VAL A 579 -3.20 1.72 5.05
N ASP A 580 -2.17 1.27 5.77
CA ASP A 580 -1.55 -0.03 5.58
C ASP A 580 -2.31 -1.10 6.37
N LEU A 581 -2.90 -2.07 5.66
CA LEU A 581 -3.69 -3.15 6.24
C LEU A 581 -2.86 -4.20 6.98
N ASP A 582 -1.59 -4.37 6.60
CA ASP A 582 -0.73 -5.43 7.17
C ASP A 582 0.09 -4.90 8.36
N SER A 583 0.08 -3.58 8.58
CA SER A 583 0.88 -2.92 9.61
C SER A 583 2.37 -3.29 9.51
N ASP A 584 2.86 -3.30 8.28
CA ASP A 584 4.25 -3.60 7.94
C ASP A 584 4.93 -2.34 7.36
N PRO A 585 5.90 -1.74 8.09
CA PRO A 585 6.64 -0.57 7.59
C PRO A 585 7.33 -0.82 6.24
N THR A 586 7.59 -2.09 5.87
CA THR A 586 8.25 -2.41 4.60
C THR A 586 7.38 -2.12 3.37
N LYS A 587 6.06 -1.99 3.55
CA LYS A 587 5.15 -1.60 2.48
C LYS A 587 5.31 -0.18 1.99
N LEU A 588 5.96 0.69 2.76
CA LEU A 588 6.26 2.04 2.29
C LEU A 588 7.08 2.04 0.99
N ILE A 589 7.96 1.04 0.82
CA ILE A 589 8.70 0.84 -0.44
C ILE A 589 7.73 0.54 -1.58
N GLU A 590 6.76 -0.35 -1.36
CA GLU A 590 5.77 -0.73 -2.37
C GLU A 590 4.86 0.45 -2.74
N ILE A 591 4.45 1.23 -1.74
CA ILE A 591 3.63 2.45 -1.92
C ILE A 591 4.36 3.44 -2.83
N VAL A 592 5.62 3.73 -2.51
CA VAL A 592 6.46 4.62 -3.31
C VAL A 592 6.71 4.04 -4.70
N GLU A 593 7.00 2.74 -4.82
CA GLU A 593 7.25 2.10 -6.10
C GLU A 593 6.03 2.21 -7.03
N ILE A 594 4.84 1.89 -6.52
CA ILE A 594 3.59 1.98 -7.29
C ILE A 594 3.31 3.42 -7.71
N GLY A 595 3.55 4.39 -6.82
CA GLY A 595 3.47 5.82 -7.12
C GLY A 595 4.44 6.24 -8.24
N LYS A 596 5.71 5.83 -8.15
CA LYS A 596 6.73 6.09 -9.19
C LYS A 596 6.35 5.44 -10.52
N GLN A 597 5.90 4.19 -10.51
CA GLN A 597 5.46 3.49 -11.72
C GLN A 597 4.29 4.23 -12.38
N LEU A 598 3.33 4.74 -11.61
CA LEU A 598 2.21 5.54 -12.13
C LEU A 598 2.72 6.80 -12.87
N LEU A 599 3.60 7.57 -12.24
CA LEU A 599 4.19 8.78 -12.82
C LEU A 599 5.00 8.48 -14.09
N ILE A 600 5.85 7.45 -14.05
CA ILE A 600 6.68 7.02 -15.18
C ILE A 600 5.82 6.56 -16.35
N THR A 601 4.74 5.82 -16.07
CA THR A 601 3.83 5.31 -17.11
C THR A 601 3.17 6.45 -17.87
N ARG A 602 2.73 7.50 -17.16
CA ARG A 602 2.18 8.70 -17.79
C ARG A 602 3.24 9.37 -18.68
N GLY A 603 4.43 9.64 -18.15
CA GLY A 603 5.51 10.27 -18.90
C GLY A 603 5.95 9.48 -20.14
N ALA A 604 6.04 8.16 -20.03
CA ALA A 604 6.36 7.26 -21.13
C ALA A 604 5.31 7.31 -22.24
N LEU A 605 4.02 7.23 -21.90
CA LEU A 605 2.94 7.29 -22.87
C LEU A 605 2.80 8.68 -23.50
N THR A 606 3.04 9.76 -22.76
CA THR A 606 3.12 11.12 -23.34
C THR A 606 4.27 11.21 -24.35
N THR A 607 5.46 10.70 -24.01
CA THR A 607 6.63 10.71 -24.89
C THR A 607 6.35 9.91 -26.17
N PHE A 608 5.79 8.71 -26.02
CA PHE A 608 5.41 7.86 -27.14
C PHE A 608 4.34 8.52 -28.02
N SER A 609 3.29 9.09 -27.42
CA SER A 609 2.19 9.72 -28.14
C SER A 609 2.64 10.94 -28.94
N ILE A 610 3.52 11.78 -28.39
CA ILE A 610 4.02 12.97 -29.10
C ILE A 610 4.98 12.56 -30.23
N ALA A 611 5.86 11.58 -30.00
CA ALA A 611 6.77 11.09 -31.03
C ALA A 611 6.03 10.47 -32.23
N ASN A 612 4.87 9.85 -31.96
CA ASN A 612 4.01 9.25 -32.99
C ASN A 612 3.49 10.27 -34.02
N ASP A 613 3.25 11.52 -33.61
CA ASP A 613 2.70 12.54 -34.50
C ASP A 613 3.61 12.84 -35.69
N VAL A 614 4.93 12.61 -35.57
CA VAL A 614 5.89 12.76 -36.69
C VAL A 614 5.50 11.86 -37.87
N ALA A 615 5.24 10.57 -37.61
CA ALA A 615 4.86 9.63 -38.67
C ALA A 615 3.49 9.99 -39.27
N LYS A 616 2.55 10.47 -38.46
CA LYS A 616 1.23 10.91 -38.92
C LYS A 616 1.32 12.11 -39.88
N TYR A 617 2.22 13.06 -39.61
CA TYR A 617 2.50 14.16 -40.55
C TYR A 617 3.00 13.66 -41.90
N PHE A 618 3.93 12.70 -41.90
CA PHE A 618 4.45 12.10 -43.14
C PHE A 618 3.42 11.21 -43.87
N ALA A 619 2.39 10.72 -43.18
CA ALA A 619 1.29 10.01 -43.84
C ALA A 619 0.29 10.97 -44.49
N ILE A 620 -0.15 12.00 -43.77
CA ILE A 620 -1.34 12.77 -44.15
C ILE A 620 -1.00 14.00 -45.01
N ILE A 621 0.11 14.70 -44.75
CA ILE A 621 0.45 15.91 -45.51
C ILE A 621 0.70 15.62 -47.01
N PRO A 622 1.47 14.58 -47.39
CA PRO A 622 1.65 14.24 -48.80
C PRO A 622 0.33 13.82 -49.44
N ALA A 623 -0.48 13.00 -48.74
CA ALA A 623 -1.78 12.57 -49.21
C ALA A 623 -2.70 13.74 -49.58
N LEU A 624 -2.71 14.80 -48.77
CA LEU A 624 -3.58 15.96 -49.00
C LEU A 624 -3.14 16.88 -50.14
N PHE A 625 -1.83 17.07 -50.30
CA PHE A 625 -1.32 18.19 -51.10
C PHE A 625 -0.38 17.78 -52.23
N ALA A 626 0.01 16.51 -52.36
CA ALA A 626 0.91 16.05 -53.42
C ALA A 626 0.36 16.33 -54.83
N ALA A 627 -0.96 16.31 -55.01
CA ALA A 627 -1.60 16.62 -56.30
C ALA A 627 -1.37 18.08 -56.74
N VAL A 628 -1.23 19.01 -55.79
CA VAL A 628 -1.08 20.46 -56.05
C VAL A 628 0.37 20.90 -55.99
N TYR A 629 1.11 20.34 -55.04
CA TYR A 629 2.51 20.59 -54.84
C TYR A 629 3.26 19.26 -54.99
N PRO A 630 3.62 18.87 -56.24
CA PRO A 630 4.32 17.61 -56.50
C PRO A 630 5.62 17.43 -55.70
N GLY A 631 6.24 18.53 -55.26
CA GLY A 631 7.39 18.48 -54.36
C GLY A 631 7.10 17.84 -53.00
N LEU A 632 5.84 17.83 -52.54
CA LEU A 632 5.41 17.20 -51.29
C LEU A 632 5.28 15.67 -51.40
N ASP A 633 5.18 15.11 -52.61
CA ASP A 633 5.19 13.66 -52.78
C ASP A 633 6.51 13.03 -52.30
N LYS A 634 7.61 13.78 -52.36
CA LYS A 634 8.91 13.39 -51.77
C LYS A 634 8.86 13.20 -50.25
N LEU A 635 7.86 13.76 -49.58
CA LEU A 635 7.63 13.57 -48.15
C LEU A 635 6.82 12.29 -47.87
N ASN A 636 6.28 11.59 -48.87
CA ASN A 636 5.70 10.25 -48.71
C ASN A 636 6.80 9.19 -48.52
N ILE A 637 7.55 9.30 -47.43
CA ILE A 637 8.68 8.43 -47.08
C ILE A 637 8.22 6.96 -46.96
N MET A 638 6.96 6.74 -46.59
CA MET A 638 6.36 5.41 -46.44
C MET A 638 5.92 4.77 -47.76
N GLY A 639 5.88 5.54 -48.86
CA GLY A 639 5.36 5.09 -50.15
C GLY A 639 3.93 4.54 -50.03
N LEU A 640 3.04 5.29 -49.39
CA LEU A 640 1.62 4.92 -49.23
C LEU A 640 0.91 4.94 -50.59
N SER A 641 -0.09 4.06 -50.74
CA SER A 641 -0.62 3.65 -52.04
C SER A 641 -1.49 4.72 -52.72
N SER A 642 -2.38 5.35 -51.96
CA SER A 642 -3.27 6.42 -52.41
C SER A 642 -3.54 7.44 -51.30
N PRO A 643 -4.02 8.66 -51.61
CA PRO A 643 -4.42 9.63 -50.59
C PRO A 643 -5.44 9.12 -49.58
N ASP A 644 -6.49 8.43 -50.05
CA ASP A 644 -7.56 7.90 -49.21
C ASP A 644 -7.06 6.77 -48.32
N SER A 645 -6.28 5.83 -48.88
CA SER A 645 -5.66 4.74 -48.11
C SER A 645 -4.67 5.25 -47.08
N ALA A 646 -3.90 6.31 -47.38
CA ALA A 646 -2.97 6.93 -46.44
C ALA A 646 -3.68 7.55 -45.23
N ILE A 647 -4.74 8.35 -45.47
CA ILE A 647 -5.52 8.98 -44.41
C ILE A 647 -6.24 7.91 -43.58
N LEU A 648 -6.88 6.94 -44.24
CA LEU A 648 -7.57 5.85 -43.56
C LEU A 648 -6.59 5.04 -42.70
N SER A 649 -5.42 4.69 -43.22
CA SER A 649 -4.40 3.94 -42.48
C SER A 649 -3.92 4.67 -41.24
N ALA A 650 -3.72 5.99 -41.32
CA ALA A 650 -3.37 6.82 -40.17
C ALA A 650 -4.49 6.82 -39.10
N VAL A 651 -5.75 6.92 -39.51
CA VAL A 651 -6.92 6.88 -38.60
C VAL A 651 -7.06 5.51 -37.93
N ILE A 652 -6.93 4.42 -38.69
CA ILE A 652 -6.98 3.04 -38.16
C ILE A 652 -5.85 2.83 -37.15
N PHE A 653 -4.62 3.23 -37.48
CA PHE A 653 -3.50 3.14 -36.56
C PHE A 653 -3.78 3.90 -35.26
N ASN A 654 -4.32 5.13 -35.36
CA ASN A 654 -4.66 5.97 -34.21
C ASN A 654 -5.71 5.33 -33.29
N ALA A 655 -6.64 4.55 -33.84
CA ALA A 655 -7.62 3.80 -33.06
C ALA A 655 -7.00 2.56 -32.40
N LEU A 656 -6.29 1.73 -33.18
CA LEU A 656 -5.75 0.45 -32.72
C LEU A 656 -4.64 0.61 -31.68
N ILE A 657 -3.85 1.68 -31.76
CA ILE A 657 -2.76 1.93 -30.82
C ILE A 657 -3.27 2.13 -29.38
N ILE A 658 -4.51 2.63 -29.19
CA ILE A 658 -5.14 2.74 -27.87
C ILE A 658 -5.24 1.35 -27.25
N ILE A 659 -5.84 0.39 -27.96
CA ILE A 659 -6.02 -1.00 -27.49
C ILE A 659 -4.66 -1.67 -27.24
N ALA A 660 -3.68 -1.46 -28.13
CA ALA A 660 -2.35 -2.01 -27.97
C ALA A 660 -1.63 -1.51 -26.71
N LEU A 661 -1.92 -0.29 -26.26
CA LEU A 661 -1.30 0.34 -25.10
C LEU A 661 -2.09 0.18 -23.79
N VAL A 662 -3.35 -0.29 -23.83
CA VAL A 662 -4.12 -0.62 -22.61
C VAL A 662 -3.34 -1.54 -21.66
N PRO A 663 -2.71 -2.66 -22.10
CA PRO A 663 -1.95 -3.52 -21.19
C PRO A 663 -0.81 -2.79 -20.48
N LEU A 664 -0.11 -1.88 -21.18
CA LEU A 664 0.97 -1.09 -20.62
C LEU A 664 0.43 -0.07 -19.62
N ALA A 665 -0.68 0.61 -19.95
CA ALA A 665 -1.35 1.57 -19.08
C ALA A 665 -1.84 0.95 -17.77
N LEU A 666 -2.35 -0.29 -17.80
CA LEU A 666 -2.86 -0.99 -16.62
C LEU A 666 -1.75 -1.66 -15.79
N ARG A 667 -0.74 -2.26 -16.43
CA ARG A 667 0.38 -2.91 -15.72
C ARG A 667 1.35 -1.91 -15.12
N GLY A 668 1.54 -0.79 -15.82
CA GLY A 668 2.56 0.20 -15.51
C GLY A 668 3.93 -0.16 -16.08
N VAL A 669 4.75 0.85 -16.29
CA VAL A 669 6.16 0.74 -16.67
C VAL A 669 6.97 0.34 -15.44
N GLN A 670 7.79 -0.70 -15.57
CA GLN A 670 8.65 -1.16 -14.48
C GLN A 670 9.63 -0.07 -14.03
N TYR A 671 9.56 0.25 -12.73
CA TYR A 671 10.50 1.16 -12.08
C TYR A 671 11.88 0.49 -11.93
N ARG A 672 12.94 1.30 -12.02
CA ARG A 672 14.31 0.92 -11.67
C ARG A 672 14.97 2.10 -10.96
N PRO A 673 15.66 1.89 -9.83
CA PRO A 673 16.36 2.96 -9.12
C PRO A 673 17.59 3.39 -9.94
N VAL A 674 17.42 4.46 -10.72
CA VAL A 674 18.49 5.09 -11.52
C VAL A 674 18.38 6.61 -11.39
N SER A 675 19.47 7.32 -11.66
CA SER A 675 19.47 8.78 -11.67
C SER A 675 18.45 9.35 -12.66
N ALA A 676 17.90 10.53 -12.36
CA ALA A 676 16.91 11.20 -13.20
C ALA A 676 17.36 11.35 -14.67
N ASP A 677 18.63 11.72 -14.89
CA ASP A 677 19.23 11.82 -16.23
C ASP A 677 19.21 10.47 -16.98
N ARG A 678 19.62 9.38 -16.32
CA ARG A 678 19.61 8.05 -16.95
C ARG A 678 18.18 7.59 -17.22
N MET A 679 17.25 7.92 -16.32
CA MET A 679 15.83 7.62 -16.50
C MET A 679 15.25 8.37 -17.71
N LEU A 680 15.56 9.65 -17.86
CA LEU A 680 15.15 10.47 -19.00
C LEU A 680 15.71 9.94 -20.32
N ARG A 681 17.01 9.66 -20.40
CA ARG A 681 17.64 9.10 -21.62
C ARG A 681 17.03 7.76 -22.00
N ARG A 682 16.77 6.89 -21.02
CA ARG A 682 16.11 5.61 -21.26
C ARG A 682 14.67 5.80 -21.74
N ASN A 683 13.94 6.74 -21.16
CA ASN A 683 12.57 7.04 -21.58
C ASN A 683 12.53 7.56 -23.03
N LEU A 684 13.39 8.51 -23.38
CA LEU A 684 13.52 9.01 -24.76
C LEU A 684 14.00 7.92 -25.72
N GLY A 685 14.94 7.07 -25.30
CA GLY A 685 15.46 5.98 -26.12
C GLY A 685 14.44 4.87 -26.38
N ILE A 686 13.61 4.50 -25.41
CA ILE A 686 12.62 3.42 -25.56
C ILE A 686 11.31 3.96 -26.13
N TYR A 687 10.71 4.94 -25.44
CA TYR A 687 9.38 5.44 -25.78
C TYR A 687 9.41 6.55 -26.83
N GLY A 688 10.48 7.35 -26.89
CA GLY A 688 10.68 8.33 -27.95
C GLY A 688 10.99 7.67 -29.30
N LEU A 689 12.07 6.87 -29.38
CA LEU A 689 12.39 6.14 -30.63
C LEU A 689 11.32 5.10 -30.99
N GLY A 690 10.78 4.38 -29.99
CA GLY A 690 9.67 3.46 -30.21
C GLY A 690 8.43 4.17 -30.74
N GLY A 691 8.08 5.34 -30.16
CA GLY A 691 6.99 6.19 -30.63
C GLY A 691 7.22 6.79 -32.00
N LEU A 692 8.47 6.97 -32.42
CA LEU A 692 8.82 7.40 -33.77
C LEU A 692 8.68 6.24 -34.77
N VAL A 693 9.32 5.09 -34.51
CA VAL A 693 9.46 3.99 -35.48
C VAL A 693 8.17 3.15 -35.62
N ALA A 694 7.51 2.81 -34.50
CA ALA A 694 6.33 1.96 -34.51
C ALA A 694 5.20 2.45 -35.44
N PRO A 695 4.84 3.75 -35.47
CA PRO A 695 3.81 4.23 -36.39
C PRO A 695 4.21 4.22 -37.86
N PHE A 696 5.48 4.45 -38.23
CA PHE A 696 5.91 4.26 -39.62
C PHE A 696 5.64 2.83 -40.10
N ILE A 697 5.99 1.85 -39.28
CA ILE A 697 5.76 0.43 -39.57
C ILE A 697 4.26 0.11 -39.56
N GLY A 698 3.55 0.57 -38.52
CA GLY A 698 2.13 0.29 -38.34
C GLY A 698 1.25 0.85 -39.45
N ILE A 699 1.43 2.13 -39.80
CA ILE A 699 0.70 2.78 -40.88
C ILE A 699 0.99 2.08 -42.22
N LYS A 700 2.26 1.73 -42.50
CA LYS A 700 2.60 1.02 -43.74
C LYS A 700 1.98 -0.36 -43.83
N ILE A 701 1.99 -1.13 -42.74
CA ILE A 701 1.35 -2.46 -42.73
C ILE A 701 -0.16 -2.33 -42.96
N ILE A 702 -0.81 -1.36 -42.31
CA ILE A 702 -2.23 -1.12 -42.48
C ILE A 702 -2.53 -0.71 -43.94
N ASP A 703 -1.75 0.18 -44.53
CA ASP A 703 -1.90 0.60 -45.94
C ASP A 703 -1.77 -0.57 -46.91
N LEU A 704 -0.78 -1.45 -46.69
CA LEU A 704 -0.59 -2.67 -47.48
C LEU A 704 -1.77 -3.65 -47.34
N LEU A 705 -2.42 -3.71 -46.19
CA LEU A 705 -3.58 -4.60 -45.98
C LEU A 705 -4.85 -4.02 -46.62
N ILE A 706 -5.06 -2.71 -46.51
CA ILE A 706 -6.27 -2.06 -47.04
C ILE A 706 -6.18 -1.93 -48.56
N SER A 707 -5.00 -1.68 -49.12
CA SER A 707 -4.81 -1.60 -50.58
C SER A 707 -5.10 -2.92 -51.31
N LEU A 708 -5.11 -4.05 -50.61
CA LEU A 708 -5.55 -5.34 -51.16
C LEU A 708 -7.08 -5.44 -51.30
N ILE A 709 -7.84 -4.52 -50.69
CA ILE A 709 -9.30 -4.49 -50.76
C ILE A 709 -9.71 -3.75 -52.05
N PRO A 710 -10.46 -4.42 -52.97
CA PRO A 710 -10.90 -3.80 -54.21
C PRO A 710 -11.70 -2.52 -53.96
N GLY A 711 -11.28 -1.40 -54.58
CA GLY A 711 -11.94 -0.09 -54.45
C GLY A 711 -11.28 0.88 -53.45
N ILE A 712 -10.24 0.47 -52.73
CA ILE A 712 -9.49 1.33 -51.79
C ILE A 712 -8.03 1.56 -52.22
N GLY A 713 -7.39 0.53 -52.81
CA GLY A 713 -6.00 0.54 -53.28
C GLY A 713 -5.77 1.17 -54.64
#